data_AF-A0A8H5U4G7-F1
#
_entry.id   AF-A0A8H5U4G7-F1
#
_cell.length_a   1.000
_cell.length_b   1.000
_cell.length_c   1.000
_cell.angle_alpha   90.00
_cell.angle_beta   90.00
_cell.angle_gamma   90.00
#
_symmetry.space_group_name_H-M   'P 1'
#
loop_
_entity.id
_entity.type
_entity.pdbx_description
1 polymer ?
#
loop_
_entity_poly.entity_id
_entity_poly.type
_entity_poly.pdbx_seq_one_letter_code
_entity_poly.pdbx_strand_id
1 'polypeptide(L)'
;MNRTQLTTLDEEAFAEKVPTMLWSDRETLFEDGSENVDIIRSRASEPATVEAVSSVLTSPIEDEDYNTLRVHQKALYSVLFKLSFEKLQPYRPALAELAAFDISDFAHCSSHYAQTSILIQNAGLLERFAADPKAVWVTKDKFDMVSDRTLTERVRTAEEMRPYMPELFNWLVDANNPPFTPCRDQLARFPETAAVVAAEVLAKANEEKDTEYQHFLIDFVYDCVPVGEAWIPMREHVQALVKELEGSTNEDDEDLVGEANEWLTRLERWESSEEEQIQFLISGSRGGCSFYGNIGHPFDHAMDGNLLAFDEIAYSFLKDVQDADAQALGTRCKRNPVVSYIHASGPIFTPQARVKLGYGHNGNLPSIQDDNSDTSSYPSQYETRTKMAVGAKTDHVDVLIVGAGPAGLMMATWLAKCGIKTRIVDKRGTKVSLLVSFWCALLIDSQIFNGQADGLQCRTLEIFDSFGFAHRAWIESNHMLEISLWNPDEKGVLRRSSRIADTIPGISRFQQVVLHQGRIERFFLDAINDFSQGQISVERGVLPTSLEIDPKVVEDPDAYPITVNLRHLSEEEAQPKQTSTSANGTTVQDGLFRSNLSPDDTADMLKAAELNEKADTVEVVKAKYMLGADGAHSWVRKELGFKLEGESTDYIWGVLDIVPITDFPDIRQRCAIHSASSGSVMVIPRENKLVRLYIQLTTTAKIGDQDSRADRSWITPDVILESAQKILAPYKLTYRKLDWWTAYQIGQRVGSNFSAYDRVFLAGDAVHTHSPKAGQGMNVSMQDSFNLGWKVASVVKGLSSRSILKTYETERKGIAKALIDFDHKFSRLFSGRPAKDIMDEEGISMDEFREAFEKGNLFASGIAVDYGQSNIVAKTTVDDSGLKDIAAKRQGLAPEIKLGMRIPSVKVLNQSDARPWHLQELLRSNGSWRLLVFPGDIDLDSQNKRMRSLCDKLSAESSFLRRFTPPSARYDSVIEVITVHASKRQDHDVFDFPEVLRPYHEVDGWDYNKIFVDDESYHEGHGKLYETFGIKPEEGCVAILRPDQYVSYVGELDDYDSLDGFFSEFMIKQEAL
;
A
#
# COMPACT_ATOMS: atom_id res chain seq x y z
N MET A 1 -16.71 33.00 20.95
CA MET A 1 -15.53 32.35 21.57
C MET A 1 -15.01 31.32 20.60
N ASN A 2 -13.70 31.06 20.54
CA ASN A 2 -13.15 29.98 19.72
C ASN A 2 -13.26 28.63 20.46
N ARG A 3 -13.09 27.49 19.75
CA ARG A 3 -13.22 26.14 20.32
C ARG A 3 -12.40 25.93 21.59
N THR A 4 -11.14 26.36 21.59
CA THR A 4 -10.23 26.22 22.74
C THR A 4 -10.72 27.00 23.96
N GLN A 5 -11.40 28.13 23.76
CA GLN A 5 -12.02 28.90 24.86
C GLN A 5 -13.27 28.23 25.40
N LEU A 6 -14.11 27.62 24.54
CA LEU A 6 -15.34 26.94 24.97
C LEU A 6 -15.05 25.63 25.71
N THR A 7 -14.04 24.86 25.28
CA THR A 7 -13.67 23.59 25.94
C THR A 7 -12.99 23.76 27.30
N THR A 8 -12.49 24.97 27.59
CA THR A 8 -11.76 25.28 28.84
C THR A 8 -12.61 26.01 29.88
N LEU A 9 -13.87 26.34 29.57
CA LEU A 9 -14.82 26.86 30.55
C LEU A 9 -15.09 25.83 31.65
N ASP A 10 -15.28 26.32 32.87
CA ASP A 10 -15.86 25.52 33.94
C ASP A 10 -17.30 25.09 33.59
N GLU A 11 -17.82 24.12 34.34
CA GLU A 11 -19.09 23.46 34.05
C GLU A 11 -20.27 24.44 33.99
N GLU A 12 -20.37 25.36 34.95
CA GLU A 12 -21.45 26.34 35.05
C GLU A 12 -21.34 27.38 33.93
N ALA A 13 -20.13 27.92 33.70
CA ALA A 13 -19.88 28.89 32.65
C ALA A 13 -20.09 28.32 31.23
N PHE A 14 -19.80 27.02 31.04
CA PHE A 14 -20.08 26.32 29.79
C PHE A 14 -21.59 26.11 29.59
N ALA A 15 -22.29 25.62 30.63
CA ALA A 15 -23.72 25.39 30.62
C ALA A 15 -24.53 26.64 30.25
N GLU A 16 -24.14 27.82 30.76
CA GLU A 16 -24.76 29.10 30.40
C GLU A 16 -24.69 29.43 28.89
N LYS A 17 -23.73 28.86 28.15
CA LYS A 17 -23.56 29.09 26.71
C LYS A 17 -24.32 28.11 25.84
N VAL A 18 -24.70 26.95 26.37
CA VAL A 18 -25.33 25.86 25.60
C VAL A 18 -26.54 26.32 24.78
N PRO A 19 -27.53 27.09 25.33
CA PRO A 19 -28.66 27.54 24.53
C PRO A 19 -28.25 28.42 23.35
N THR A 20 -27.29 29.33 23.56
CA THR A 20 -26.78 30.20 22.48
C THR A 20 -25.95 29.43 21.46
N MET A 21 -25.24 28.38 21.87
CA MET A 21 -24.46 27.54 20.95
C MET A 21 -25.37 26.75 20.02
N LEU A 22 -26.46 26.16 20.55
CA LEU A 22 -27.49 25.49 19.76
C LEU A 22 -28.21 26.44 18.80
N TRP A 23 -28.36 27.72 19.17
CA TRP A 23 -29.00 28.74 18.34
C TRP A 23 -28.07 29.35 17.27
N SER A 24 -26.78 29.54 17.56
CA SER A 24 -25.83 30.25 16.71
C SER A 24 -25.38 29.50 15.45
N ASP A 25 -25.68 28.21 15.39
CA ASP A 25 -25.24 27.32 14.34
C ASP A 25 -26.17 27.39 13.12
N ARG A 26 -25.66 27.89 11.99
CA ARG A 26 -26.43 28.15 10.75
C ARG A 26 -26.51 26.95 9.80
N GLU A 27 -25.84 25.84 10.10
CA GLU A 27 -25.85 24.63 9.26
C GLU A 27 -27.19 23.89 9.35
N THR A 28 -27.50 23.13 8.29
CA THR A 28 -28.79 22.43 8.12
C THR A 28 -29.01 21.40 9.23
N LEU A 29 -30.27 21.01 9.49
CA LEU A 29 -30.66 20.13 10.61
C LEU A 29 -29.97 18.73 10.62
N PHE A 30 -29.24 18.37 9.56
CA PHE A 30 -28.67 17.04 9.32
C PHE A 30 -27.18 17.03 8.93
N GLU A 31 -26.49 18.17 8.88
CA GLU A 31 -25.05 18.21 8.59
C GLU A 31 -24.23 17.84 9.85
N ASP A 32 -23.51 16.70 9.81
CA ASP A 32 -22.50 16.34 10.82
C ASP A 32 -21.24 17.20 10.57
N GLY A 33 -20.84 18.02 11.55
CA GLY A 33 -19.65 18.89 11.43
C GLY A 33 -19.67 20.18 12.25
N SER A 34 -20.80 20.54 12.84
CA SER A 34 -20.89 21.74 13.70
C SER A 34 -20.02 21.60 14.93
N GLU A 35 -18.95 22.40 14.95
CA GLU A 35 -17.96 22.44 16.02
C GLU A 35 -18.58 22.71 17.40
N ASN A 36 -19.72 23.43 17.46
CA ASN A 36 -20.44 23.69 18.71
C ASN A 36 -21.18 22.47 19.25
N VAL A 37 -21.85 21.71 18.37
CA VAL A 37 -22.62 20.51 18.74
C VAL A 37 -21.66 19.41 19.23
N ASP A 38 -20.49 19.25 18.60
CA ASP A 38 -19.46 18.31 19.03
C ASP A 38 -18.94 18.59 20.43
N ILE A 39 -18.72 19.87 20.76
CA ILE A 39 -18.27 20.28 22.08
C ILE A 39 -19.38 19.97 23.11
N ILE A 40 -20.65 20.27 22.82
CA ILE A 40 -21.78 19.92 23.69
C ILE A 40 -21.85 18.39 23.90
N ARG A 41 -21.74 17.57 22.84
CA ARG A 41 -21.72 16.10 22.93
C ARG A 41 -20.57 15.58 23.80
N SER A 42 -19.39 16.17 23.69
CA SER A 42 -18.21 15.77 24.47
C SER A 42 -18.38 16.01 25.97
N ARG A 43 -19.21 16.99 26.36
CA ARG A 43 -19.48 17.40 27.74
C ARG A 43 -20.88 17.00 28.22
N ALA A 44 -21.63 16.23 27.44
CA ALA A 44 -23.04 15.86 27.72
C ALA A 44 -23.26 14.99 28.96
N SER A 45 -22.20 14.57 29.67
CA SER A 45 -22.30 13.84 30.94
C SER A 45 -22.12 14.73 32.17
N GLU A 46 -21.79 16.01 31.98
CA GLU A 46 -21.63 17.00 33.06
C GLU A 46 -23.01 17.45 33.58
N PRO A 47 -23.28 17.41 34.90
CA PRO A 47 -24.57 17.82 35.48
C PRO A 47 -25.13 19.17 34.99
N ALA A 48 -24.34 20.23 34.92
CA ALA A 48 -24.79 21.55 34.48
C ALA A 48 -25.07 21.57 32.96
N THR A 49 -24.32 20.81 32.16
CA THR A 49 -24.59 20.64 30.73
C THR A 49 -25.88 19.84 30.51
N VAL A 50 -26.10 18.81 31.33
CA VAL A 50 -27.36 18.03 31.33
C VAL A 50 -28.54 18.93 31.64
N GLU A 51 -28.44 19.75 32.69
CA GLU A 51 -29.47 20.72 33.07
C GLU A 51 -29.74 21.73 31.96
N ALA A 52 -28.69 22.28 31.33
CA ALA A 52 -28.83 23.28 30.27
C ALA A 52 -29.51 22.72 29.01
N VAL A 53 -29.12 21.53 28.53
CA VAL A 53 -29.79 20.88 27.38
C VAL A 53 -31.20 20.43 27.75
N SER A 54 -31.42 19.94 28.98
CA SER A 54 -32.75 19.56 29.46
C SER A 54 -33.68 20.78 29.52
N SER A 55 -33.19 21.93 30.02
CA SER A 55 -33.94 23.18 30.05
C SER A 55 -34.31 23.70 28.66
N VAL A 56 -33.51 23.40 27.63
CA VAL A 56 -33.87 23.70 26.24
C VAL A 56 -35.01 22.81 25.80
N LEU A 57 -34.96 21.51 26.07
CA LEU A 57 -36.00 20.55 25.66
C LEU A 57 -37.35 20.77 26.35
N THR A 58 -37.35 21.30 27.57
CA THR A 58 -38.57 21.58 28.35
C THR A 58 -39.02 23.04 28.25
N SER A 59 -38.35 23.86 27.42
CA SER A 59 -38.78 25.24 27.21
C SER A 59 -40.09 25.30 26.39
N PRO A 60 -40.94 26.33 26.59
CA PRO A 60 -42.20 26.42 25.85
C PRO A 60 -41.99 26.50 24.34
N ILE A 61 -42.78 25.74 23.58
CA ILE A 61 -42.86 25.86 22.12
C ILE A 61 -44.12 26.66 21.79
N GLU A 62 -43.96 27.85 21.20
CA GLU A 62 -45.07 28.70 20.77
C GLU A 62 -45.41 28.43 19.30
N ASP A 63 -46.69 28.44 18.91
CA ASP A 63 -47.07 28.23 17.51
C ASP A 63 -46.47 29.34 16.61
N GLU A 64 -46.05 28.97 15.40
CA GLU A 64 -45.30 29.78 14.44
C GLU A 64 -43.86 30.22 14.85
N ASP A 65 -43.34 29.83 16.03
CA ASP A 65 -41.92 30.10 16.40
C ASP A 65 -40.95 29.02 15.91
N TYR A 66 -40.68 29.05 14.60
CA TYR A 66 -39.74 28.13 13.96
C TYR A 66 -38.29 28.27 14.47
N ASN A 67 -37.89 29.39 15.07
CA ASN A 67 -36.53 29.56 15.57
C ASN A 67 -36.32 28.75 16.85
N THR A 68 -37.27 28.85 17.78
CA THR A 68 -37.26 28.06 19.01
C THR A 68 -37.41 26.58 18.68
N LEU A 69 -38.30 26.20 17.76
CA LEU A 69 -38.43 24.82 17.29
C LEU A 69 -37.11 24.24 16.74
N ARG A 70 -36.34 25.03 15.98
CA ARG A 70 -35.03 24.59 15.46
C ARG A 70 -34.02 24.29 16.57
N VAL A 71 -34.02 25.06 17.65
CA VAL A 71 -33.13 24.82 18.80
C VAL A 71 -33.48 23.50 19.47
N HIS A 72 -34.77 23.21 19.65
CA HIS A 72 -35.23 21.91 20.18
C HIS A 72 -34.84 20.75 19.26
N GLN A 73 -35.00 20.92 17.94
CA GLN A 73 -34.61 19.93 16.95
C GLN A 73 -33.09 19.66 16.98
N LYS A 74 -32.23 20.69 17.11
CA LYS A 74 -30.78 20.51 17.24
C LYS A 74 -30.39 19.83 18.55
N ALA A 75 -31.02 20.21 19.66
CA ALA A 75 -30.80 19.54 20.95
C ALA A 75 -31.16 18.05 20.87
N LEU A 76 -32.28 17.72 20.26
CA LEU A 76 -32.71 16.33 20.12
C LEU A 76 -31.85 15.57 19.10
N TYR A 77 -31.85 15.97 17.83
CA TYR A 77 -31.28 15.18 16.72
C TYR A 77 -29.76 15.25 16.63
N SER A 78 -29.15 16.40 16.90
CA SER A 78 -27.72 16.60 16.71
C SER A 78 -26.92 16.29 17.98
N VAL A 79 -27.52 16.46 19.16
CA VAL A 79 -26.88 16.13 20.45
C VAL A 79 -27.36 14.77 20.97
N LEU A 80 -28.61 14.66 21.42
CA LEU A 80 -29.05 13.48 22.20
C LEU A 80 -29.13 12.19 21.39
N PHE A 81 -29.58 12.24 20.14
CA PHE A 81 -29.67 11.07 19.27
C PHE A 81 -28.31 10.38 19.03
N LYS A 82 -27.20 11.10 19.22
CA LYS A 82 -25.83 10.62 18.99
C LYS A 82 -25.11 10.23 20.31
N LEU A 83 -25.74 10.39 21.47
CA LEU A 83 -25.17 9.98 22.76
C LEU A 83 -25.38 8.50 23.00
N SER A 84 -24.41 7.80 23.62
CA SER A 84 -24.59 6.41 24.07
C SER A 84 -25.74 6.28 25.07
N PHE A 85 -26.31 5.08 25.17
CA PHE A 85 -27.42 4.78 26.08
C PHE A 85 -27.16 5.26 27.52
N GLU A 86 -25.94 5.07 28.06
CA GLU A 86 -25.58 5.48 29.43
C GLU A 86 -25.60 7.00 29.58
N LYS A 87 -25.11 7.73 28.58
CA LYS A 87 -25.07 9.20 28.57
C LYS A 87 -26.44 9.83 28.35
N LEU A 88 -27.40 9.07 27.81
CA LEU A 88 -28.77 9.51 27.58
C LEU A 88 -29.64 9.42 28.85
N GLN A 89 -29.30 8.55 29.81
CA GLN A 89 -30.07 8.34 31.04
C GLN A 89 -30.42 9.63 31.82
N PRO A 90 -29.50 10.59 32.00
CA PRO A 90 -29.80 11.82 32.74
C PRO A 90 -30.86 12.71 32.07
N TYR A 91 -31.08 12.57 30.76
CA TYR A 91 -32.00 13.41 29.97
C TYR A 91 -33.44 12.87 29.92
N ARG A 92 -33.68 11.66 30.43
CA ARG A 92 -34.99 10.99 30.35
C ARG A 92 -36.17 11.82 30.86
N PRO A 93 -36.09 12.53 32.02
CA PRO A 93 -37.20 13.34 32.48
C PRO A 93 -37.59 14.44 31.48
N ALA A 94 -36.61 15.11 30.88
CA ALA A 94 -36.84 16.16 29.89
C ALA A 94 -37.41 15.60 28.58
N LEU A 95 -36.95 14.43 28.14
CA LEU A 95 -37.52 13.72 26.99
C LEU A 95 -38.98 13.32 27.23
N ALA A 96 -39.32 12.83 28.43
CA ALA A 96 -40.69 12.48 28.80
C ALA A 96 -41.61 13.70 28.82
N GLU A 97 -41.11 14.83 29.31
CA GLU A 97 -41.85 16.09 29.35
C GLU A 97 -42.10 16.64 27.94
N LEU A 98 -41.08 16.68 27.08
CA LEU A 98 -41.24 17.06 25.67
C LEU A 98 -42.20 16.12 24.93
N ALA A 99 -42.13 14.81 25.19
CA ALA A 99 -43.03 13.82 24.60
C ALA A 99 -44.50 13.99 25.03
N ALA A 100 -44.76 14.64 26.17
CA ALA A 100 -46.09 14.91 26.69
C ALA A 100 -46.62 16.30 26.32
N PHE A 101 -45.89 17.08 25.52
CA PHE A 101 -46.26 18.43 25.13
C PHE A 101 -47.57 18.44 24.32
N ASP A 102 -48.52 19.29 24.72
CA ASP A 102 -49.83 19.39 24.08
C ASP A 102 -49.81 20.43 22.96
N ILE A 103 -50.05 19.97 21.72
CA ILE A 103 -50.12 20.82 20.52
C ILE A 103 -51.57 21.05 20.05
N SER A 104 -52.58 20.74 20.86
CA SER A 104 -53.99 20.88 20.47
C SER A 104 -54.40 22.31 20.14
N ASP A 105 -53.73 23.31 20.72
CA ASP A 105 -53.97 24.73 20.46
C ASP A 105 -53.24 25.27 19.21
N PHE A 106 -52.38 24.47 18.56
CA PHE A 106 -51.66 24.86 17.35
C PHE A 106 -52.58 24.78 16.12
N ALA A 107 -52.35 25.64 15.12
CA ALA A 107 -53.13 25.62 13.89
C ALA A 107 -52.97 24.29 13.13
N HIS A 108 -54.02 23.45 13.12
CA HIS A 108 -54.03 22.19 12.39
C HIS A 108 -53.67 22.39 10.91
N CYS A 109 -52.84 21.50 10.38
CA CYS A 109 -52.27 21.55 9.02
C CYS A 109 -51.20 22.64 8.77
N SER A 110 -50.69 23.33 9.80
CA SER A 110 -49.50 24.18 9.64
C SER A 110 -48.21 23.35 9.55
N SER A 111 -47.19 23.88 8.85
CA SER A 111 -45.87 23.22 8.80
C SER A 111 -45.22 23.15 10.19
N HIS A 112 -45.49 24.13 11.05
CA HIS A 112 -45.03 24.18 12.43
C HIS A 112 -45.65 23.07 13.28
N TYR A 113 -46.98 22.86 13.17
CA TYR A 113 -47.70 21.76 13.80
C TYR A 113 -47.10 20.41 13.40
N ALA A 114 -46.88 20.18 12.10
CA ALA A 114 -46.31 18.94 11.60
C ALA A 114 -44.90 18.68 12.15
N GLN A 115 -44.02 19.67 12.12
CA GLN A 115 -42.64 19.54 12.61
C GLN A 115 -42.57 19.36 14.13
N THR A 116 -43.44 20.04 14.88
CA THR A 116 -43.52 19.91 16.35
C THR A 116 -44.07 18.55 16.74
N SER A 117 -45.08 18.05 16.02
CA SER A 117 -45.61 16.70 16.21
C SER A 117 -44.54 15.62 16.02
N ILE A 118 -43.70 15.75 14.99
CA ILE A 118 -42.58 14.82 14.74
C ILE A 118 -41.53 14.90 15.85
N LEU A 119 -41.19 16.11 16.31
CA LEU A 119 -40.25 16.33 17.41
C LEU A 119 -40.72 15.63 18.70
N ILE A 120 -41.98 15.80 19.08
CA ILE A 120 -42.60 15.20 20.28
C ILE A 120 -42.62 13.67 20.17
N GLN A 121 -42.99 13.15 19.00
CA GLN A 121 -42.97 11.73 18.71
C GLN A 121 -41.57 11.14 18.91
N ASN A 122 -40.54 11.76 18.30
CA ASN A 122 -39.16 11.31 18.39
C ASN A 122 -38.57 11.44 19.81
N ALA A 123 -38.97 12.46 20.58
CA ALA A 123 -38.59 12.58 21.97
C ALA A 123 -39.15 11.41 22.81
N GLY A 124 -40.40 11.01 22.57
CA GLY A 124 -41.01 9.86 23.24
C GLY A 124 -40.35 8.53 22.89
N LEU A 125 -39.89 8.38 21.65
CA LEU A 125 -39.18 7.19 21.20
C LEU A 125 -37.79 7.08 21.84
N LEU A 126 -37.06 8.20 21.89
CA LEU A 126 -35.76 8.28 22.54
C LEU A 126 -35.85 8.06 24.07
N GLU A 127 -36.92 8.56 24.71
CA GLU A 127 -37.23 8.27 26.11
C GLU A 127 -37.47 6.77 26.33
N ARG A 128 -38.32 6.14 25.51
CA ARG A 128 -38.63 4.71 25.62
C ARG A 128 -37.39 3.85 25.41
N PHE A 129 -36.53 4.21 24.45
CA PHE A 129 -35.25 3.56 24.23
C PHE A 129 -34.35 3.66 25.46
N ALA A 130 -34.27 4.84 26.08
CA ALA A 130 -33.52 5.05 27.31
C ALA A 130 -34.17 4.35 28.53
N ALA A 131 -35.49 4.20 28.55
CA ALA A 131 -36.25 3.61 29.65
C ALA A 131 -36.12 2.10 29.75
N ASP A 132 -36.11 1.43 28.60
CA ASP A 132 -36.02 0.00 28.51
C ASP A 132 -34.72 -0.42 27.83
N PRO A 133 -33.63 -0.68 28.57
CA PRO A 133 -32.37 -1.17 28.01
C PRO A 133 -32.48 -2.52 27.28
N LYS A 134 -33.59 -3.26 27.46
CA LYS A 134 -33.77 -4.60 26.90
C LYS A 134 -34.69 -4.63 25.67
N ALA A 135 -35.40 -3.54 25.37
CA ALA A 135 -36.27 -3.46 24.21
C ALA A 135 -35.47 -3.48 22.89
N VAL A 136 -35.40 -4.62 22.21
CA VAL A 136 -34.65 -4.73 20.93
C VAL A 136 -35.35 -3.99 19.79
N TRP A 137 -36.66 -3.80 19.90
CA TRP A 137 -37.48 -3.09 18.94
C TRP A 137 -38.50 -2.22 19.67
N VAL A 138 -38.44 -0.90 19.50
CA VAL A 138 -39.23 0.05 20.32
C VAL A 138 -40.33 0.75 19.51
N THR A 139 -40.32 0.61 18.19
CA THR A 139 -40.95 1.55 17.26
C THR A 139 -42.21 0.93 16.64
N LYS A 140 -43.16 1.80 16.25
CA LYS A 140 -44.43 1.40 15.62
C LYS A 140 -44.59 2.02 14.23
N ASP A 141 -43.55 2.69 13.74
CA ASP A 141 -43.55 3.52 12.54
C ASP A 141 -42.21 3.33 11.80
N LYS A 142 -42.29 3.19 10.48
CA LYS A 142 -41.19 2.89 9.55
C LYS A 142 -40.12 4.00 9.51
N PHE A 143 -40.45 5.24 9.87
CA PHE A 143 -39.52 6.39 9.78
C PHE A 143 -38.90 6.82 11.12
N ASP A 144 -39.03 5.99 12.15
CA ASP A 144 -38.45 6.30 13.46
C ASP A 144 -36.93 6.09 13.47
N MET A 145 -36.20 7.20 13.65
CA MET A 145 -34.74 7.28 13.71
C MET A 145 -34.11 6.50 14.87
N VAL A 146 -34.89 6.03 15.85
CA VAL A 146 -34.42 5.22 16.99
C VAL A 146 -34.46 3.71 16.66
N SER A 147 -35.24 3.28 15.66
CA SER A 147 -35.37 1.84 15.30
C SER A 147 -34.03 1.27 14.84
N ASP A 148 -33.42 1.91 13.85
CA ASP A 148 -32.13 1.53 13.27
C ASP A 148 -31.03 1.47 14.33
N ARG A 149 -31.04 2.47 15.21
CA ARG A 149 -30.11 2.56 16.33
C ARG A 149 -30.32 1.42 17.34
N THR A 150 -31.56 1.09 17.67
CA THR A 150 -31.88 0.05 18.66
C THR A 150 -31.40 -1.32 18.16
N LEU A 151 -31.65 -1.63 16.90
CA LEU A 151 -31.17 -2.86 16.26
C LEU A 151 -29.65 -2.90 16.16
N THR A 152 -29.02 -1.77 15.80
CA THR A 152 -27.56 -1.68 15.69
C THR A 152 -26.87 -1.87 17.04
N GLU A 153 -27.43 -1.29 18.10
CA GLU A 153 -26.85 -1.38 19.44
C GLU A 153 -27.16 -2.71 20.14
N ARG A 154 -28.34 -3.32 19.89
CA ARG A 154 -28.87 -4.43 20.70
C ARG A 154 -28.95 -5.78 19.99
N VAL A 155 -28.95 -5.82 18.65
CA VAL A 155 -28.91 -7.07 17.89
C VAL A 155 -27.50 -7.33 17.41
N ARG A 156 -26.96 -8.47 17.81
CA ARG A 156 -25.58 -8.85 17.63
C ARG A 156 -25.45 -10.08 16.73
N THR A 157 -26.40 -11.02 16.82
CA THR A 157 -26.45 -12.22 15.97
C THR A 157 -27.61 -12.26 14.99
N ALA A 158 -27.50 -13.15 14.00
CA ALA A 158 -28.60 -13.45 13.08
C ALA A 158 -29.80 -14.10 13.80
N GLU A 159 -29.56 -14.91 14.83
CA GLU A 159 -30.61 -15.54 15.64
C GLU A 159 -31.42 -14.50 16.43
N GLU A 160 -30.74 -13.49 16.99
CA GLU A 160 -31.40 -12.36 17.65
C GLU A 160 -32.18 -11.50 16.65
N MET A 161 -31.71 -11.39 15.40
CA MET A 161 -32.38 -10.62 14.35
C MET A 161 -33.60 -11.32 13.76
N ARG A 162 -33.55 -12.64 13.62
CA ARG A 162 -34.54 -13.45 12.90
C ARG A 162 -36.01 -13.16 13.27
N PRO A 163 -36.40 -12.98 14.55
CA PRO A 163 -37.78 -12.68 14.92
C PRO A 163 -38.32 -11.37 14.34
N TYR A 164 -37.45 -10.41 14.01
CA TYR A 164 -37.81 -9.08 13.51
C TYR A 164 -37.78 -8.98 11.98
N MET A 165 -37.07 -9.90 11.30
CA MET A 165 -36.93 -9.90 9.85
C MET A 165 -38.26 -9.93 9.08
N PRO A 166 -39.30 -10.72 9.48
CA PRO A 166 -40.57 -10.70 8.77
C PRO A 166 -41.26 -9.33 8.80
N GLU A 167 -41.22 -8.64 9.94
CA GLU A 167 -41.81 -7.30 10.08
C GLU A 167 -41.01 -6.25 9.28
N LEU A 168 -39.68 -6.36 9.28
CA LEU A 168 -38.79 -5.55 8.45
C LEU A 168 -39.04 -5.73 6.94
N PHE A 169 -39.26 -6.96 6.50
CA PHE A 169 -39.64 -7.23 5.11
C PHE A 169 -41.02 -6.66 4.78
N ASN A 170 -41.99 -6.72 5.70
CA ASN A 170 -43.30 -6.09 5.48
C ASN A 170 -43.14 -4.56 5.34
N TRP A 171 -42.28 -3.94 6.15
CA TRP A 171 -42.00 -2.51 6.04
C TRP A 171 -41.27 -2.15 4.76
N LEU A 172 -40.44 -3.05 4.21
CA LEU A 172 -39.77 -2.82 2.92
C LEU A 172 -40.79 -2.58 1.79
N VAL A 173 -41.99 -3.18 1.91
CA VAL A 173 -43.01 -3.26 0.84
C VAL A 173 -44.23 -2.37 1.06
N ASP A 174 -44.30 -1.61 2.16
CA ASP A 174 -45.41 -0.66 2.37
C ASP A 174 -45.49 0.40 1.25
N ALA A 175 -46.37 0.15 0.27
CA ALA A 175 -46.58 0.93 -0.95
C ALA A 175 -46.96 2.40 -0.72
N ASN A 176 -47.36 2.75 0.51
CA ASN A 176 -47.66 4.15 0.84
C ASN A 176 -46.39 5.00 1.00
N ASN A 177 -45.19 4.41 1.03
CA ASN A 177 -43.94 5.11 1.31
C ASN A 177 -42.69 4.40 0.73
N PRO A 178 -41.71 5.13 0.17
CA PRO A 178 -40.53 4.55 -0.48
C PRO A 178 -39.74 3.58 0.43
N PRO A 179 -38.95 2.65 -0.14
CA PRO A 179 -38.16 1.69 0.62
C PRO A 179 -37.25 2.41 1.62
N PHE A 180 -37.39 2.07 2.90
CA PHE A 180 -36.64 2.71 3.97
C PHE A 180 -35.25 2.07 4.05
N THR A 181 -34.23 2.81 3.59
CA THR A 181 -32.83 2.36 3.51
C THR A 181 -32.34 1.68 4.79
N PRO A 182 -32.63 2.20 6.00
CA PRO A 182 -32.19 1.53 7.23
C PRO A 182 -32.81 0.13 7.44
N CYS A 183 -34.06 -0.14 7.03
CA CYS A 183 -34.61 -1.50 7.10
C CYS A 183 -33.85 -2.47 6.20
N ARG A 184 -33.53 -2.02 4.98
CA ARG A 184 -32.73 -2.79 4.01
C ARG A 184 -31.33 -3.05 4.57
N ASP A 185 -30.68 -2.04 5.13
CA ASP A 185 -29.35 -2.17 5.74
C ASP A 185 -29.36 -3.14 6.93
N GLN A 186 -30.39 -3.09 7.78
CA GLN A 186 -30.53 -3.97 8.93
C GLN A 186 -30.75 -5.43 8.53
N LEU A 187 -31.55 -5.69 7.49
CA LEU A 187 -31.69 -7.03 6.92
C LEU A 187 -30.37 -7.51 6.29
N ALA A 188 -29.66 -6.63 5.59
CA ALA A 188 -28.38 -6.91 4.94
C ALA A 188 -27.23 -7.18 5.93
N ARG A 189 -27.35 -6.80 7.21
CA ARG A 189 -26.38 -7.17 8.26
C ARG A 189 -26.29 -8.69 8.48
N PHE A 190 -27.33 -9.44 8.14
CA PHE A 190 -27.42 -10.89 8.33
C PHE A 190 -27.97 -11.57 7.07
N PRO A 191 -27.25 -11.47 5.93
CA PRO A 191 -27.81 -11.68 4.60
C PRO A 191 -28.30 -13.11 4.37
N GLU A 192 -27.58 -14.13 4.86
CA GLU A 192 -27.98 -15.53 4.69
C GLU A 192 -29.28 -15.85 5.44
N THR A 193 -29.41 -15.38 6.69
CA THR A 193 -30.64 -15.57 7.48
C THR A 193 -31.78 -14.76 6.90
N ALA A 194 -31.51 -13.56 6.40
CA ALA A 194 -32.48 -12.74 5.71
C ALA A 194 -33.00 -13.41 4.42
N ALA A 195 -32.15 -14.08 3.64
CA ALA A 195 -32.57 -14.84 2.46
C ALA A 195 -33.47 -16.03 2.81
N VAL A 196 -33.13 -16.76 3.88
CA VAL A 196 -33.97 -17.88 4.36
C VAL A 196 -35.35 -17.37 4.81
N VAL A 197 -35.40 -16.26 5.54
CA VAL A 197 -36.67 -15.65 5.95
C VAL A 197 -37.41 -15.07 4.74
N ALA A 198 -36.71 -14.44 3.78
CA ALA A 198 -37.29 -13.93 2.55
C ALA A 198 -37.97 -15.05 1.74
N ALA A 199 -37.40 -16.27 1.73
CA ALA A 199 -38.06 -17.43 1.13
C ALA A 199 -39.37 -17.80 1.84
N GLU A 200 -39.40 -17.78 3.18
CA GLU A 200 -40.63 -18.02 3.97
C GLU A 200 -41.70 -16.94 3.71
N VAL A 201 -41.27 -15.69 3.52
CA VAL A 201 -42.17 -14.57 3.21
C VAL A 201 -42.67 -14.65 1.76
N LEU A 202 -41.77 -14.92 0.80
CA LEU A 202 -42.12 -15.06 -0.62
C LEU A 202 -43.13 -16.18 -0.83
N ALA A 203 -43.00 -17.30 -0.10
CA ALA A 203 -43.97 -18.39 -0.15
C ALA A 203 -45.40 -17.91 0.16
N LYS A 204 -45.57 -17.03 1.15
CA LYS A 204 -46.88 -16.43 1.49
C LYS A 204 -47.33 -15.40 0.46
N ALA A 205 -46.42 -14.53 0.02
CA ALA A 205 -46.71 -13.53 -1.01
C ALA A 205 -47.16 -14.17 -2.33
N ASN A 206 -46.64 -15.35 -2.68
CA ASN A 206 -47.10 -16.14 -3.83
C ASN A 206 -48.55 -16.65 -3.66
N GLU A 207 -48.95 -17.07 -2.46
CA GLU A 207 -50.34 -17.47 -2.19
C GLU A 207 -51.32 -16.28 -2.29
N GLU A 208 -50.87 -15.10 -1.85
CA GLU A 208 -51.65 -13.86 -1.85
C GLU A 208 -51.65 -13.12 -3.20
N LYS A 209 -50.74 -13.51 -4.11
CA LYS A 209 -50.50 -12.89 -5.42
C LYS A 209 -50.12 -11.41 -5.34
N ASP A 210 -49.31 -11.06 -4.35
CA ASP A 210 -48.81 -9.70 -4.17
C ASP A 210 -47.52 -9.50 -5.00
N THR A 211 -47.68 -9.04 -6.24
CA THR A 211 -46.57 -8.90 -7.20
C THR A 211 -45.55 -7.84 -6.80
N GLU A 212 -45.99 -6.77 -6.12
CA GLU A 212 -45.10 -5.74 -5.58
C GLU A 212 -44.24 -6.30 -4.45
N TYR A 213 -44.83 -7.12 -3.56
CA TYR A 213 -44.04 -7.80 -2.53
C TYR A 213 -43.05 -8.82 -3.11
N GLN A 214 -43.49 -9.58 -4.11
CA GLN A 214 -42.64 -10.56 -4.78
C GLN A 214 -41.42 -9.91 -5.44
N HIS A 215 -41.62 -8.78 -6.12
CA HIS A 215 -40.57 -7.94 -6.71
C HIS A 215 -39.52 -7.55 -5.67
N PHE A 216 -39.94 -6.89 -4.59
CA PHE A 216 -39.01 -6.42 -3.56
C PHE A 216 -38.23 -7.53 -2.86
N LEU A 217 -38.83 -8.71 -2.67
CA LEU A 217 -38.14 -9.84 -2.03
C LEU A 217 -37.06 -10.42 -2.96
N ILE A 218 -37.37 -10.57 -4.25
CA ILE A 218 -36.42 -11.06 -5.25
C ILE A 218 -35.27 -10.07 -5.41
N ASP A 219 -35.58 -8.78 -5.54
CA ASP A 219 -34.59 -7.70 -5.64
C ASP A 219 -33.70 -7.60 -4.41
N PHE A 220 -34.28 -7.66 -3.20
CA PHE A 220 -33.49 -7.63 -1.96
C PHE A 220 -32.48 -8.77 -1.93
N VAL A 221 -32.90 -10.01 -2.23
CA VAL A 221 -31.99 -11.15 -2.23
C VAL A 221 -30.96 -11.01 -3.34
N TYR A 222 -31.36 -10.54 -4.52
CA TYR A 222 -30.47 -10.33 -5.66
C TYR A 222 -29.34 -9.34 -5.37
N ASP A 223 -29.68 -8.22 -4.73
CA ASP A 223 -28.75 -7.11 -4.47
C ASP A 223 -27.96 -7.27 -3.18
N CYS A 224 -28.60 -7.74 -2.11
CA CYS A 224 -28.07 -7.66 -0.75
C CYS A 224 -27.59 -9.00 -0.19
N VAL A 225 -27.93 -10.13 -0.82
CA VAL A 225 -27.49 -11.45 -0.36
C VAL A 225 -26.51 -12.04 -1.36
N PRO A 226 -25.27 -12.39 -0.96
CA PRO A 226 -24.35 -13.12 -1.83
C PRO A 226 -24.99 -14.41 -2.36
N VAL A 227 -24.83 -14.66 -3.67
CA VAL A 227 -25.33 -15.90 -4.30
C VAL A 227 -24.65 -17.09 -3.65
N GLY A 228 -25.44 -17.99 -3.07
CA GLY A 228 -24.94 -19.13 -2.30
C GLY A 228 -26.05 -20.07 -1.84
N GLU A 229 -25.74 -20.98 -0.92
CA GLU A 229 -26.70 -21.97 -0.43
C GLU A 229 -27.96 -21.34 0.19
N ALA A 230 -27.84 -20.14 0.77
CA ALA A 230 -28.96 -19.39 1.34
C ALA A 230 -30.02 -18.97 0.30
N TRP A 231 -29.68 -18.92 -0.99
CA TRP A 231 -30.65 -18.66 -2.07
C TRP A 231 -31.49 -19.90 -2.40
N ILE A 232 -30.94 -21.11 -2.19
CA ILE A 232 -31.57 -22.38 -2.60
C ILE A 232 -33.01 -22.52 -2.08
N PRO A 233 -33.35 -22.21 -0.80
CA PRO A 233 -34.71 -22.30 -0.30
C PRO A 233 -35.74 -21.47 -1.08
N MET A 234 -35.31 -20.37 -1.74
CA MET A 234 -36.20 -19.48 -2.49
C MET A 234 -36.47 -19.99 -3.91
N ARG A 235 -35.64 -20.91 -4.44
CA ARG A 235 -35.69 -21.38 -5.84
C ARG A 235 -37.05 -21.91 -6.24
N GLU A 236 -37.63 -22.81 -5.46
CA GLU A 236 -38.91 -23.44 -5.81
C GLU A 236 -40.03 -22.39 -5.90
N HIS A 237 -39.98 -21.36 -5.05
CA HIS A 237 -40.94 -20.26 -5.05
C HIS A 237 -40.75 -19.32 -6.24
N VAL A 238 -39.52 -18.99 -6.62
CA VAL A 238 -39.21 -18.17 -7.80
C VAL A 238 -39.57 -18.91 -9.10
N GLN A 239 -39.31 -20.22 -9.19
CA GLN A 239 -39.71 -21.04 -10.35
C GLN A 239 -41.23 -21.16 -10.47
N ALA A 240 -41.94 -21.29 -9.34
CA ALA A 240 -43.40 -21.32 -9.33
C ALA A 240 -43.99 -19.98 -9.80
N LEU A 241 -43.40 -18.85 -9.37
CA LEU A 241 -43.78 -17.51 -9.79
C LEU A 241 -43.62 -17.32 -11.31
N VAL A 242 -42.45 -17.64 -11.87
CA VAL A 242 -42.19 -17.56 -13.32
C VAL A 242 -43.24 -18.35 -14.09
N LYS A 243 -43.51 -19.59 -13.68
CA LYS A 243 -44.47 -20.46 -14.36
C LYS A 243 -45.91 -19.97 -14.26
N GLU A 244 -46.29 -19.31 -13.16
CA GLU A 244 -47.62 -18.76 -12.99
C GLU A 244 -47.85 -17.52 -13.86
N LEU A 245 -46.83 -16.68 -14.00
CA LEU A 245 -46.88 -15.42 -14.74
C LEU A 245 -46.49 -15.56 -16.22
N GLU A 246 -45.96 -16.71 -16.64
CA GLU A 246 -45.54 -16.98 -18.02
C GLU A 246 -46.70 -16.82 -19.02
N GLY A 247 -46.59 -15.82 -19.89
CA GLY A 247 -47.62 -15.48 -20.87
C GLY A 247 -48.70 -14.50 -20.38
N SER A 248 -48.49 -13.85 -19.22
CA SER A 248 -49.22 -12.64 -18.87
C SER A 248 -49.04 -11.55 -19.95
N THR A 249 -49.99 -10.63 -20.02
CA THR A 249 -49.94 -9.46 -20.94
C THR A 249 -49.81 -8.14 -20.16
N ASN A 250 -49.64 -8.25 -18.84
CA ASN A 250 -49.39 -7.12 -17.95
C ASN A 250 -47.89 -6.84 -17.93
N GLU A 251 -47.51 -5.58 -18.16
CA GLU A 251 -46.10 -5.15 -18.27
C GLU A 251 -45.33 -5.41 -16.97
N ASP A 252 -45.96 -5.15 -15.81
CA ASP A 252 -45.35 -5.41 -14.49
C ASP A 252 -45.09 -6.91 -14.24
N ASP A 253 -45.95 -7.79 -14.77
CA ASP A 253 -45.78 -9.24 -14.65
C ASP A 253 -44.65 -9.73 -15.58
N GLU A 254 -44.51 -9.13 -16.78
CA GLU A 254 -43.44 -9.44 -17.72
C GLU A 254 -42.06 -9.03 -17.16
N ASP A 255 -41.98 -7.87 -16.51
CA ASP A 255 -40.76 -7.38 -15.86
C ASP A 255 -40.35 -8.27 -14.68
N LEU A 256 -41.31 -8.61 -13.79
CA LEU A 256 -41.06 -9.51 -12.65
C LEU A 256 -40.62 -10.92 -13.12
N VAL A 257 -41.19 -11.43 -14.21
CA VAL A 257 -40.74 -12.68 -14.84
C VAL A 257 -39.31 -12.55 -15.36
N GLY A 258 -38.94 -11.40 -15.93
CA GLY A 258 -37.58 -11.11 -16.37
C GLY A 258 -36.57 -11.20 -15.22
N GLU A 259 -36.84 -10.49 -14.13
CA GLU A 259 -35.99 -10.46 -12.94
C GLU A 259 -35.88 -11.84 -12.27
N ALA A 260 -37.00 -12.54 -12.12
CA ALA A 260 -37.02 -13.89 -11.55
C ALA A 260 -36.19 -14.88 -12.39
N ASN A 261 -36.22 -14.77 -13.72
CA ASN A 261 -35.40 -15.59 -14.61
C ASN A 261 -33.91 -15.25 -14.53
N GLU A 262 -33.56 -13.96 -14.39
CA GLU A 262 -32.17 -13.55 -14.16
C GLU A 262 -31.65 -14.10 -12.83
N TRP A 263 -32.46 -14.00 -11.77
CA TRP A 263 -32.15 -14.54 -10.45
C TRP A 263 -31.89 -16.06 -10.52
N LEU A 264 -32.76 -16.82 -11.18
CA LEU A 264 -32.59 -18.27 -11.37
C LEU A 264 -31.35 -18.61 -12.17
N THR A 265 -31.11 -17.89 -13.27
CA THR A 265 -29.91 -18.06 -14.11
C THR A 265 -28.65 -17.85 -13.29
N ARG A 266 -28.63 -16.85 -12.41
CA ARG A 266 -27.49 -16.53 -11.56
C ARG A 266 -27.22 -17.63 -10.52
N LEU A 267 -28.28 -18.19 -9.91
CA LEU A 267 -28.16 -19.33 -9.00
C LEU A 267 -27.68 -20.60 -9.72
N GLU A 268 -28.21 -20.90 -10.91
CA GLU A 268 -27.81 -22.07 -11.71
C GLU A 268 -26.35 -21.99 -12.16
N ARG A 269 -25.91 -20.80 -12.58
CA ARG A 269 -24.52 -20.53 -12.94
C ARG A 269 -23.58 -20.79 -11.77
N TRP A 270 -23.94 -20.28 -10.59
CA TRP A 270 -23.24 -20.58 -9.34
C TRP A 270 -23.20 -22.08 -9.07
N GLU A 271 -24.31 -22.82 -9.17
CA GLU A 271 -24.28 -24.28 -8.93
C GLU A 271 -23.44 -25.08 -9.95
N SER A 272 -23.31 -24.56 -11.18
CA SER A 272 -22.71 -25.29 -12.30
C SER A 272 -21.17 -25.22 -12.38
N SER A 273 -20.54 -24.30 -11.64
CA SER A 273 -19.11 -24.01 -11.77
C SER A 273 -18.47 -23.73 -10.42
N GLU A 274 -17.54 -24.60 -9.98
CA GLU A 274 -16.73 -24.35 -8.77
C GLU A 274 -15.94 -23.03 -8.88
N GLU A 275 -15.52 -22.62 -10.08
CA GLU A 275 -14.90 -21.32 -10.32
C GLU A 275 -15.86 -20.16 -10.10
N GLU A 276 -17.13 -20.26 -10.55
CA GLU A 276 -18.12 -19.21 -10.28
C GLU A 276 -18.59 -19.20 -8.82
N GLN A 277 -18.62 -20.36 -8.13
CA GLN A 277 -18.88 -20.41 -6.68
C GLN A 277 -17.85 -19.60 -5.92
N ILE A 278 -16.58 -19.75 -6.30
CA ILE A 278 -15.46 -18.98 -5.75
C ILE A 278 -15.56 -17.50 -6.16
N GLN A 279 -15.96 -17.19 -7.39
CA GLN A 279 -16.05 -15.82 -7.90
C GLN A 279 -17.26 -15.04 -7.34
N PHE A 280 -18.35 -15.70 -7.01
CA PHE A 280 -19.51 -15.13 -6.30
C PHE A 280 -19.25 -14.95 -4.80
N LEU A 281 -18.50 -15.86 -4.16
CA LEU A 281 -17.96 -15.65 -2.81
C LEU A 281 -17.07 -14.39 -2.73
N ILE A 282 -16.33 -14.08 -3.80
CA ILE A 282 -15.49 -12.88 -3.89
C ILE A 282 -16.32 -11.62 -4.23
N SER A 283 -17.31 -11.71 -5.12
CA SER A 283 -18.11 -10.55 -5.58
C SER A 283 -19.29 -10.16 -4.69
N GLY A 284 -19.79 -11.06 -3.84
CA GLY A 284 -20.80 -10.75 -2.80
C GLY A 284 -20.31 -9.74 -1.75
N SER A 285 -18.99 -9.47 -1.71
CA SER A 285 -18.39 -8.40 -0.90
C SER A 285 -18.41 -7.01 -1.58
N ARG A 286 -18.98 -6.86 -2.79
CA ARG A 286 -18.97 -5.60 -3.57
C ARG A 286 -20.33 -5.20 -4.17
N GLY A 287 -21.44 -5.71 -3.66
CA GLY A 287 -22.79 -5.25 -4.02
C GLY A 287 -23.15 -3.90 -3.40
N GLY A 288 -22.50 -2.82 -3.82
CA GLY A 288 -22.97 -1.46 -3.55
C GLY A 288 -23.98 -1.07 -4.62
N CYS A 289 -25.26 -0.98 -4.25
CA CYS A 289 -26.35 -0.50 -5.10
C CYS A 289 -25.99 0.82 -5.80
N SER A 290 -26.18 0.88 -7.11
CA SER A 290 -26.24 2.13 -7.86
C SER A 290 -27.64 2.29 -8.43
N PHE A 291 -28.40 3.30 -7.98
CA PHE A 291 -29.26 4.13 -8.84
C PHE A 291 -29.78 5.37 -8.07
N TYR A 292 -29.78 6.51 -8.78
CA TYR A 292 -30.21 7.89 -8.44
C TYR A 292 -29.36 8.74 -7.47
N GLY A 293 -28.40 9.46 -8.07
CA GLY A 293 -28.25 10.92 -7.98
C GLY A 293 -28.06 11.59 -6.61
N ASN A 294 -26.86 12.17 -6.42
CA ASN A 294 -26.52 13.28 -5.51
C ASN A 294 -27.18 13.27 -4.12
N ILE A 295 -26.38 13.04 -3.08
CA ILE A 295 -26.17 13.88 -1.88
C ILE A 295 -25.14 13.13 -1.01
N GLY A 296 -24.09 13.84 -0.57
CA GLY A 296 -23.04 13.26 0.27
C GLY A 296 -23.42 13.18 1.74
N HIS A 297 -22.94 12.15 2.45
CA HIS A 297 -22.59 12.20 3.87
C HIS A 297 -21.67 11.01 4.28
N PRO A 298 -20.80 11.19 5.29
CA PRO A 298 -19.90 10.15 5.82
C PRO A 298 -20.45 9.53 7.12
N PHE A 299 -20.31 8.20 7.27
CA PHE A 299 -20.46 7.50 8.57
C PHE A 299 -19.09 6.98 9.00
N ASP A 300 -18.56 7.57 10.08
CA ASP A 300 -17.45 7.06 10.85
C ASP A 300 -17.95 6.91 12.30
N HIS A 301 -17.59 5.79 12.95
CA HIS A 301 -17.93 5.38 14.33
C HIS A 301 -19.25 4.62 14.58
N ALA A 302 -19.20 3.27 14.49
CA ALA A 302 -19.79 2.34 15.48
C ALA A 302 -19.52 0.86 15.08
N MET A 303 -18.32 0.34 15.32
CA MET A 303 -18.00 -1.11 15.18
C MET A 303 -17.09 -1.54 16.33
N ASP A 304 -17.56 -1.42 17.57
CA ASP A 304 -16.98 -2.06 18.76
C ASP A 304 -18.14 -2.75 19.49
N GLY A 305 -18.30 -4.07 19.34
CA GLY A 305 -19.28 -4.81 20.15
C GLY A 305 -19.77 -6.16 19.65
N ASN A 306 -19.42 -6.59 18.43
CA ASN A 306 -20.11 -7.73 17.81
C ASN A 306 -19.29 -9.02 17.59
N LEU A 307 -18.10 -9.13 18.19
CA LEU A 307 -17.18 -10.25 17.99
C LEU A 307 -17.44 -11.47 18.91
N LEU A 308 -18.40 -11.42 19.85
CA LEU A 308 -18.53 -12.46 20.88
C LEU A 308 -19.61 -13.54 20.62
N ALA A 309 -20.47 -13.37 19.63
CA ALA A 309 -21.63 -14.26 19.47
C ALA A 309 -21.55 -15.23 18.27
N PHE A 310 -20.51 -15.10 17.44
CA PHE A 310 -20.16 -16.07 16.40
C PHE A 310 -19.41 -17.30 16.95
N ASP A 311 -18.75 -17.17 18.11
CA ASP A 311 -17.95 -18.26 18.72
C ASP A 311 -18.82 -19.40 19.29
N GLU A 312 -20.06 -19.15 19.71
CA GLU A 312 -20.93 -20.19 20.32
C GLU A 312 -21.61 -21.10 19.28
N ILE A 313 -21.91 -20.60 18.07
CA ILE A 313 -22.53 -21.39 16.99
C ILE A 313 -21.49 -22.29 16.31
N ALA A 314 -20.27 -21.80 16.11
CA ALA A 314 -19.16 -22.58 15.55
C ALA A 314 -18.77 -23.78 16.44
N TYR A 315 -18.91 -23.66 17.76
CA TYR A 315 -18.62 -24.73 18.72
C TYR A 315 -19.67 -25.86 18.72
N SER A 316 -20.91 -25.57 18.30
CA SER A 316 -21.97 -26.57 18.16
C SER A 316 -21.81 -27.42 16.89
N PHE A 317 -21.35 -26.83 15.78
CA PHE A 317 -21.20 -27.52 14.50
C PHE A 317 -19.98 -28.48 14.49
N LEU A 318 -18.89 -28.12 15.17
CA LEU A 318 -17.69 -28.96 15.31
C LEU A 318 -17.90 -30.22 16.16
N LYS A 319 -18.99 -30.29 16.94
CA LYS A 319 -19.32 -31.45 17.78
C LYS A 319 -20.05 -32.55 17.00
N ASP A 320 -20.80 -32.20 15.96
CA ASP A 320 -21.59 -33.15 15.17
C ASP A 320 -20.76 -33.85 14.06
N VAL A 321 -19.60 -33.29 13.69
CA VAL A 321 -18.70 -33.87 12.67
C VAL A 321 -17.73 -34.93 13.25
N GLN A 322 -17.61 -35.04 14.58
CA GLN A 322 -16.77 -36.08 15.21
C GLN A 322 -17.45 -37.47 15.29
N ASP A 323 -18.74 -37.61 14.93
CA ASP A 323 -19.51 -38.84 15.15
C ASP A 323 -19.98 -39.57 13.86
N ALA A 324 -19.45 -39.26 12.67
CA ALA A 324 -19.84 -39.93 11.41
C ALA A 324 -18.76 -40.86 10.82
N ASP A 325 -19.11 -42.15 10.71
CA ASP A 325 -18.27 -43.30 10.34
C ASP A 325 -17.56 -43.25 8.96
N ALA A 326 -16.29 -43.68 8.97
CA ALA A 326 -15.32 -43.63 7.88
C ALA A 326 -15.42 -44.75 6.81
N GLN A 327 -16.62 -45.08 6.28
CA GLN A 327 -16.73 -46.23 5.36
C GLN A 327 -17.54 -46.08 4.05
N ALA A 328 -17.99 -44.89 3.65
CA ALA A 328 -18.92 -44.76 2.51
C ALA A 328 -18.40 -44.10 1.21
N LEU A 329 -17.20 -43.53 1.15
CA LEU A 329 -16.76 -42.73 -0.04
C LEU A 329 -15.77 -43.44 -0.98
N GLY A 330 -15.66 -44.76 -0.89
CA GLY A 330 -14.78 -45.58 -1.71
C GLY A 330 -15.43 -46.18 -2.96
N THR A 331 -16.25 -45.47 -3.75
CA THR A 331 -16.70 -46.00 -5.07
C THR A 331 -17.37 -44.99 -5.99
N ARG A 332 -16.64 -44.00 -6.55
CA ARG A 332 -17.11 -43.32 -7.79
C ARG A 332 -16.05 -42.53 -8.57
N CYS A 333 -14.81 -43.02 -8.67
CA CYS A 333 -13.82 -42.46 -9.61
C CYS A 333 -13.41 -43.50 -10.66
N LYS A 334 -14.17 -43.60 -11.76
CA LYS A 334 -13.69 -44.10 -13.07
C LYS A 334 -14.61 -43.59 -14.20
N ARG A 335 -14.21 -42.53 -14.91
CA ARG A 335 -14.25 -42.38 -16.39
C ARG A 335 -13.85 -40.96 -16.84
N ASN A 336 -12.70 -40.95 -17.51
CA ASN A 336 -12.03 -39.97 -18.38
C ASN A 336 -12.94 -39.41 -19.53
N PRO A 337 -12.47 -38.54 -20.46
CA PRO A 337 -11.96 -37.14 -20.40
C PRO A 337 -12.60 -36.20 -21.48
N VAL A 338 -12.63 -34.87 -21.31
CA VAL A 338 -12.66 -33.92 -22.45
C VAL A 338 -11.92 -32.62 -22.12
N VAL A 339 -10.85 -32.35 -22.88
CA VAL A 339 -10.25 -31.05 -23.14
C VAL A 339 -10.41 -30.80 -24.64
N SER A 340 -10.96 -29.65 -25.06
CA SER A 340 -10.47 -28.77 -26.17
C SER A 340 -11.56 -27.88 -26.81
N TYR A 341 -11.10 -26.71 -27.28
CA TYR A 341 -11.75 -25.58 -27.99
C TYR A 341 -12.37 -24.51 -27.07
N ILE A 342 -11.89 -23.25 -27.07
CA ILE A 342 -11.92 -22.29 -28.19
C ILE A 342 -10.68 -21.36 -28.19
N HIS A 343 -10.00 -21.27 -29.35
CA HIS A 343 -9.32 -20.06 -29.83
C HIS A 343 -9.28 -20.13 -31.36
N ALA A 344 -9.91 -19.16 -32.03
CA ALA A 344 -9.34 -18.42 -33.18
C ALA A 344 -10.41 -17.58 -33.90
N SER A 345 -10.14 -16.29 -34.03
CA SER A 345 -10.62 -15.46 -35.14
C SER A 345 -9.52 -14.43 -35.46
N GLY A 346 -8.75 -14.73 -36.51
CA GLY A 346 -7.87 -13.80 -37.21
C GLY A 346 -8.10 -13.98 -38.73
N PRO A 347 -7.84 -12.96 -39.57
CA PRO A 347 -8.45 -12.86 -40.89
C PRO A 347 -7.71 -13.65 -41.99
N ILE A 348 -8.48 -13.85 -43.06
CA ILE A 348 -8.33 -14.73 -44.22
C ILE A 348 -7.27 -14.25 -45.21
N PHE A 349 -6.42 -15.15 -45.73
CA PHE A 349 -6.05 -15.25 -47.16
C PHE A 349 -5.45 -16.65 -47.50
N THR A 350 -6.11 -17.35 -48.43
CA THR A 350 -5.75 -18.63 -49.09
C THR A 350 -4.77 -18.42 -50.27
N PRO A 351 -4.10 -19.43 -50.93
CA PRO A 351 -4.66 -20.76 -51.26
C PRO A 351 -3.71 -22.00 -51.50
N GLN A 352 -4.37 -23.15 -51.71
CA GLN A 352 -4.01 -24.36 -52.51
C GLN A 352 -3.28 -25.58 -51.89
N ALA A 353 -4.10 -26.51 -51.39
CA ALA A 353 -4.21 -27.96 -51.69
C ALA A 353 -3.02 -28.78 -52.26
N ARG A 354 -2.64 -29.86 -51.55
CA ARG A 354 -2.96 -31.28 -51.88
C ARG A 354 -2.31 -32.26 -50.89
N VAL A 355 -3.12 -33.17 -50.35
CA VAL A 355 -2.76 -34.31 -49.49
C VAL A 355 -2.34 -35.51 -50.35
N LYS A 356 -1.37 -36.31 -49.88
CA LYS A 356 -1.46 -37.78 -49.95
C LYS A 356 -0.61 -38.49 -48.88
N LEU A 357 -1.29 -39.43 -48.22
CA LEU A 357 -0.92 -40.30 -47.10
C LEU A 357 0.13 -41.37 -47.44
N GLY A 358 0.80 -41.89 -46.40
CA GLY A 358 1.46 -43.20 -46.42
C GLY A 358 2.13 -43.60 -45.10
N TYR A 359 1.55 -44.59 -44.40
CA TYR A 359 2.06 -45.27 -43.21
C TYR A 359 3.30 -46.15 -43.47
N GLY A 360 4.14 -46.39 -42.45
CA GLY A 360 4.75 -47.72 -42.25
C GLY A 360 6.20 -47.83 -41.73
N HIS A 361 6.31 -48.33 -40.49
CA HIS A 361 7.24 -49.38 -39.99
C HIS A 361 8.77 -49.18 -39.78
N ASN A 362 9.14 -49.38 -38.50
CA ASN A 362 10.24 -50.18 -37.89
C ASN A 362 11.52 -50.53 -38.68
N GLY A 363 12.68 -50.38 -38.01
CA GLY A 363 13.83 -51.25 -38.23
C GLY A 363 15.19 -50.80 -37.67
N ASN A 364 15.58 -51.40 -36.54
CA ASN A 364 16.90 -51.94 -36.16
C ASN A 364 18.20 -51.08 -36.05
N LEU A 365 18.82 -51.25 -34.88
CA LEU A 365 20.26 -51.11 -34.54
C LEU A 365 21.14 -52.16 -35.26
N PRO A 366 22.48 -51.96 -35.27
CA PRO A 366 23.31 -52.85 -34.42
C PRO A 366 24.53 -52.20 -33.73
N SER A 367 24.97 -52.90 -32.69
CA SER A 367 26.13 -52.77 -31.77
C SER A 367 27.51 -53.12 -32.38
N ILE A 368 28.62 -52.74 -31.72
CA ILE A 368 29.82 -53.57 -31.41
C ILE A 368 30.85 -52.83 -30.50
N GLN A 369 31.10 -53.46 -29.32
CA GLN A 369 32.33 -53.76 -28.52
C GLN A 369 33.51 -52.80 -28.26
N ASP A 370 33.73 -52.56 -26.95
CA ASP A 370 34.89 -52.81 -26.06
C ASP A 370 36.36 -52.63 -26.50
N ASP A 371 37.15 -51.90 -25.68
CA ASP A 371 38.42 -52.41 -25.14
C ASP A 371 38.93 -51.69 -23.86
N ASN A 372 39.62 -52.46 -23.01
CA ASN A 372 40.01 -52.21 -21.60
C ASN A 372 41.33 -51.44 -21.39
N SER A 373 41.53 -50.80 -20.22
CA SER A 373 42.62 -51.13 -19.26
C SER A 373 42.67 -50.26 -17.98
N ASP A 374 42.95 -50.95 -16.88
CA ASP A 374 42.94 -50.60 -15.43
C ASP A 374 44.04 -49.65 -14.92
N THR A 375 43.81 -48.95 -13.79
CA THR A 375 44.37 -49.32 -12.44
C THR A 375 44.10 -48.29 -11.30
N SER A 376 43.41 -48.78 -10.24
CA SER A 376 43.40 -48.51 -8.77
C SER A 376 43.97 -47.18 -8.17
N SER A 377 43.40 -46.52 -7.14
CA SER A 377 42.90 -47.04 -5.84
C SER A 377 42.15 -45.98 -4.99
N TYR A 378 41.20 -46.45 -4.17
CA TYR A 378 40.19 -45.84 -3.25
C TYR A 378 40.73 -45.26 -1.91
N PRO A 379 39.90 -44.76 -0.93
CA PRO A 379 38.49 -44.30 -0.94
C PRO A 379 38.21 -42.96 -0.18
N SER A 380 37.10 -42.28 -0.46
CA SER A 380 36.26 -41.72 0.62
C SER A 380 34.79 -41.71 0.21
N GLN A 381 34.01 -42.53 0.91
CA GLN A 381 32.57 -42.67 0.81
C GLN A 381 31.89 -41.39 1.31
N TYR A 382 31.04 -40.78 0.49
CA TYR A 382 29.70 -40.23 0.78
C TYR A 382 29.18 -39.59 -0.53
N GLU A 383 28.96 -40.42 -1.55
CA GLU A 383 28.19 -40.03 -2.74
C GLU A 383 26.71 -40.03 -2.38
N THR A 384 26.13 -38.84 -2.22
CA THR A 384 24.68 -38.68 -2.36
C THR A 384 24.39 -38.73 -3.85
N ARG A 385 23.92 -39.88 -4.35
CA ARG A 385 23.47 -40.03 -5.73
C ARG A 385 22.31 -39.05 -5.99
N THR A 386 22.61 -37.94 -6.66
CA THR A 386 21.61 -37.12 -7.36
C THR A 386 20.96 -38.01 -8.42
N LYS A 387 19.74 -38.47 -8.16
CA LYS A 387 18.88 -38.96 -9.24
C LYS A 387 18.67 -37.79 -10.20
N MET A 388 19.33 -37.82 -11.37
CA MET A 388 18.95 -36.95 -12.47
C MET A 388 17.48 -37.22 -12.80
N ALA A 389 16.63 -36.23 -12.56
CA ALA A 389 15.22 -36.28 -12.91
C ALA A 389 15.10 -36.29 -14.44
N VAL A 390 14.81 -37.47 -14.99
CA VAL A 390 14.32 -37.61 -16.36
C VAL A 390 12.93 -36.96 -16.39
N GLY A 391 12.85 -35.73 -16.93
CA GLY A 391 11.59 -35.03 -17.18
C GLY A 391 11.42 -33.61 -16.61
N ALA A 392 12.47 -32.95 -16.09
CA ALA A 392 12.33 -31.59 -15.58
C ALA A 392 11.94 -30.59 -16.70
N LYS A 393 10.80 -29.91 -16.53
CA LYS A 393 10.31 -28.87 -17.46
C LYS A 393 11.32 -27.72 -17.47
N THR A 394 11.90 -27.43 -18.64
CA THR A 394 12.82 -26.30 -18.80
C THR A 394 12.02 -25.07 -19.20
N ASP A 395 12.06 -24.02 -18.39
CA ASP A 395 11.42 -22.73 -18.68
C ASP A 395 12.47 -21.68 -19.07
N HIS A 396 12.07 -20.69 -19.88
CA HIS A 396 12.95 -19.62 -20.36
C HIS A 396 12.34 -18.26 -20.00
N VAL A 397 13.10 -17.42 -19.31
CA VAL A 397 12.68 -16.08 -18.88
C VAL A 397 13.73 -15.03 -19.24
N ASP A 398 13.32 -13.80 -19.50
CA ASP A 398 14.29 -12.73 -19.68
C ASP A 398 15.00 -12.45 -18.36
N VAL A 399 14.23 -12.39 -17.26
CA VAL A 399 14.77 -12.09 -15.93
C VAL A 399 14.23 -13.04 -14.87
N LEU A 400 15.14 -13.57 -14.04
CA LEU A 400 14.82 -14.27 -12.80
C LEU A 400 15.23 -13.42 -11.59
N ILE A 401 14.28 -13.02 -10.75
CA ILE A 401 14.54 -12.36 -9.47
C ILE A 401 14.52 -13.39 -8.35
N VAL A 402 15.53 -13.37 -7.48
CA VAL A 402 15.60 -14.22 -6.28
C VAL A 402 15.49 -13.35 -5.03
N GLY A 403 14.41 -13.54 -4.29
CA GLY A 403 14.05 -12.78 -3.10
C GLY A 403 12.96 -11.74 -3.38
N ALA A 404 11.89 -11.75 -2.58
CA ALA A 404 10.73 -10.88 -2.71
C ALA A 404 10.59 -9.89 -1.54
N GLY A 405 11.72 -9.44 -0.99
CA GLY A 405 11.75 -8.25 -0.12
C GLY A 405 11.66 -6.94 -0.93
N PRO A 406 11.80 -5.77 -0.29
CA PRO A 406 11.65 -4.46 -0.93
C PRO A 406 12.51 -4.26 -2.19
N ALA A 407 13.76 -4.73 -2.17
CA ALA A 407 14.64 -4.68 -3.34
C ALA A 407 14.10 -5.53 -4.52
N GLY A 408 13.68 -6.77 -4.26
CA GLY A 408 13.15 -7.66 -5.29
C GLY A 408 11.84 -7.16 -5.87
N LEU A 409 10.92 -6.73 -5.02
CA LEU A 409 9.62 -6.17 -5.42
C LEU A 409 9.77 -4.88 -6.23
N MET A 410 10.73 -4.00 -5.88
CA MET A 410 11.03 -2.81 -6.71
C MET A 410 11.51 -3.19 -8.11
N MET A 411 12.39 -4.19 -8.25
CA MET A 411 12.83 -4.67 -9.57
C MET A 411 11.68 -5.29 -10.35
N ALA A 412 10.87 -6.13 -9.71
CA ALA A 412 9.68 -6.72 -10.33
C ALA A 412 8.69 -5.65 -10.79
N THR A 413 8.52 -4.57 -10.03
CA THR A 413 7.66 -3.43 -10.41
C THR A 413 8.18 -2.72 -11.65
N TRP A 414 9.48 -2.45 -11.73
CA TRP A 414 10.12 -1.90 -12.94
C TRP A 414 9.92 -2.80 -14.15
N LEU A 415 10.18 -4.10 -13.99
CA LEU A 415 10.11 -5.08 -15.06
C LEU A 415 8.67 -5.31 -15.53
N ALA A 416 7.70 -5.32 -14.60
CA ALA A 416 6.27 -5.32 -14.90
C ALA A 416 5.87 -4.07 -15.69
N LYS A 417 6.27 -2.88 -15.22
CA LYS A 417 6.00 -1.60 -15.90
C LYS A 417 6.60 -1.53 -17.29
N CYS A 418 7.73 -2.19 -17.50
CA CYS A 418 8.40 -2.29 -18.79
C CYS A 418 7.92 -3.47 -19.65
N GLY A 419 7.04 -4.35 -19.17
CA GLY A 419 6.57 -5.52 -19.92
C GLY A 419 7.65 -6.57 -20.20
N ILE A 420 8.55 -6.82 -19.25
CA ILE A 420 9.62 -7.82 -19.37
C ILE A 420 9.18 -9.18 -18.82
N LYS A 421 9.44 -10.27 -19.56
CA LYS A 421 9.09 -11.63 -19.10
C LYS A 421 9.94 -12.01 -17.88
N THR A 422 9.32 -11.95 -16.71
CA THR A 422 10.01 -12.00 -15.42
C THR A 422 9.39 -13.04 -14.50
N ARG A 423 10.22 -13.79 -13.79
CA ARG A 423 9.82 -14.60 -12.63
C ARG A 423 10.47 -14.06 -11.37
N ILE A 424 9.75 -14.11 -10.25
CA ILE A 424 10.25 -13.70 -8.94
C ILE A 424 9.96 -14.79 -7.92
N VAL A 425 11.02 -15.33 -7.32
CA VAL A 425 10.93 -16.45 -6.39
C VAL A 425 11.33 -16.02 -4.98
N ASP A 426 10.67 -16.58 -3.97
CA ASP A 426 11.04 -16.39 -2.56
C ASP A 426 10.93 -17.71 -1.79
N LYS A 427 11.95 -18.01 -0.98
CA LYS A 427 11.98 -19.25 -0.21
C LYS A 427 10.99 -19.27 0.96
N ARG A 428 10.56 -18.11 1.45
CA ARG A 428 9.66 -18.04 2.61
C ARG A 428 8.24 -18.31 2.16
N GLY A 429 7.57 -19.21 2.89
CA GLY A 429 6.14 -19.42 2.74
C GLY A 429 5.34 -18.18 3.16
N THR A 430 4.06 -18.15 2.81
CA THR A 430 3.11 -17.11 3.22
C THR A 430 2.70 -17.22 4.70
N LYS A 431 2.92 -18.38 5.35
CA LYS A 431 2.61 -18.62 6.77
C LYS A 431 3.67 -18.08 7.73
N VAL A 432 4.01 -16.80 7.62
CA VAL A 432 4.12 -15.99 8.84
C VAL A 432 2.77 -15.29 8.95
N SER A 433 1.80 -16.06 9.46
CA SER A 433 0.36 -15.80 9.56
C SER A 433 -0.36 -15.47 8.24
N LEU A 434 -1.05 -16.48 7.70
CA LEU A 434 -2.04 -16.32 6.63
C LEU A 434 -3.48 -16.40 7.18
N LEU A 435 -3.69 -16.22 8.48
CA LEU A 435 -5.02 -16.15 9.09
C LEU A 435 -5.70 -14.79 8.86
N VAL A 436 -5.50 -14.12 7.72
CA VAL A 436 -6.23 -12.87 7.39
C VAL A 436 -6.27 -12.59 5.88
N SER A 437 -6.54 -13.58 5.02
CA SER A 437 -6.64 -13.32 3.56
C SER A 437 -8.05 -13.18 2.99
N PHE A 438 -9.11 -13.44 3.76
CA PHE A 438 -10.49 -13.23 3.25
C PHE A 438 -11.17 -11.95 3.78
N TRP A 439 -10.75 -11.41 4.92
CA TRP A 439 -11.34 -10.20 5.53
C TRP A 439 -10.71 -8.86 5.10
N CYS A 440 -9.63 -8.88 4.31
CA CYS A 440 -8.82 -7.69 4.03
C CYS A 440 -9.31 -6.81 2.85
N ALA A 441 -10.47 -7.10 2.26
CA ALA A 441 -11.02 -6.29 1.17
C ALA A 441 -12.00 -5.19 1.64
N LEU A 442 -12.47 -5.21 2.89
CA LEU A 442 -13.46 -4.23 3.38
C LEU A 442 -13.19 -3.62 4.76
N LEU A 443 -12.23 -4.13 5.55
CA LEU A 443 -11.77 -3.46 6.77
C LEU A 443 -10.24 -3.50 6.84
N ILE A 444 -9.65 -2.36 7.16
CA ILE A 444 -8.20 -2.13 7.26
C ILE A 444 -7.66 -2.92 8.46
N ASP A 445 -7.12 -4.14 8.26
CA ASP A 445 -6.01 -4.67 9.09
C ASP A 445 -5.33 -5.95 8.53
N SER A 446 -4.07 -5.80 8.06
CA SER A 446 -2.92 -6.77 8.09
C SER A 446 -3.04 -8.16 7.36
N GLN A 447 -2.03 -8.86 6.79
CA GLN A 447 -0.60 -9.08 7.14
C GLN A 447 0.24 -9.63 5.95
N ILE A 448 1.50 -9.16 5.83
CA ILE A 448 2.66 -9.99 5.42
C ILE A 448 3.72 -9.73 6.51
N PHE A 449 3.93 -10.69 7.41
CA PHE A 449 4.84 -10.57 8.57
C PHE A 449 6.29 -10.98 8.25
N ASN A 450 6.87 -10.43 7.19
CA ASN A 450 8.30 -10.62 6.90
C ASN A 450 9.13 -9.32 7.00
N GLY A 451 8.51 -8.23 7.45
CA GLY A 451 9.12 -6.91 7.46
C GLY A 451 9.78 -6.52 8.78
N GLN A 452 10.96 -5.91 8.69
CA GLN A 452 11.71 -5.36 9.82
C GLN A 452 11.84 -3.83 9.71
N ALA A 453 11.56 -3.26 8.55
CA ALA A 453 11.67 -1.83 8.28
C ALA A 453 10.32 -1.11 8.40
N ASP A 454 10.38 0.21 8.52
CA ASP A 454 9.21 1.08 8.57
C ASP A 454 9.45 2.47 7.94
N GLY A 455 10.65 3.04 8.10
CA GLY A 455 10.98 4.35 7.56
C GLY A 455 11.02 4.42 6.03
N LEU A 456 10.30 5.39 5.47
CA LEU A 456 10.35 5.83 4.08
C LEU A 456 10.92 7.25 4.02
N GLN A 457 12.03 7.39 3.31
CA GLN A 457 12.75 8.66 3.15
C GLN A 457 12.20 9.49 1.98
N CYS A 458 12.56 10.77 1.95
CA CYS A 458 12.09 11.74 0.96
C CYS A 458 12.25 11.21 -0.48
N ARG A 459 13.46 10.79 -0.86
CA ARG A 459 13.71 10.29 -2.22
C ARG A 459 12.92 9.02 -2.55
N THR A 460 12.63 8.19 -1.57
CA THR A 460 11.83 6.98 -1.76
C THR A 460 10.36 7.31 -2.05
N LEU A 461 9.80 8.31 -1.37
CA LEU A 461 8.44 8.79 -1.68
C LEU A 461 8.37 9.44 -3.07
N GLU A 462 9.41 10.17 -3.49
CA GLU A 462 9.53 10.67 -4.87
C GLU A 462 9.49 9.53 -5.90
N ILE A 463 10.13 8.39 -5.58
CA ILE A 463 10.11 7.18 -6.41
C ILE A 463 8.73 6.50 -6.39
N PHE A 464 8.07 6.42 -5.24
CA PHE A 464 6.72 5.83 -5.16
C PHE A 464 5.71 6.66 -5.94
N ASP A 465 5.92 7.99 -5.99
CA ASP A 465 5.07 8.90 -6.74
C ASP A 465 5.30 8.72 -8.24
N SER A 466 6.54 8.49 -8.69
CA SER A 466 6.82 8.21 -10.10
C SER A 466 6.17 6.91 -10.60
N PHE A 467 5.87 5.97 -9.71
CA PHE A 467 5.04 4.78 -10.00
C PHE A 467 3.53 4.97 -9.75
N GLY A 468 3.12 6.07 -9.10
CA GLY A 468 1.70 6.44 -8.92
C GLY A 468 1.05 5.96 -7.61
N PHE A 469 1.81 5.42 -6.66
CA PHE A 469 1.26 4.89 -5.40
C PHE A 469 1.80 5.56 -4.12
N ALA A 470 2.58 6.64 -4.23
CA ALA A 470 3.04 7.40 -3.05
C ALA A 470 1.89 7.94 -2.20
N HIS A 471 0.76 8.32 -2.80
CA HIS A 471 -0.40 8.86 -2.06
C HIS A 471 -0.93 7.87 -1.01
N ARG A 472 -0.90 6.56 -1.31
CA ARG A 472 -1.29 5.50 -0.36
C ARG A 472 -0.34 5.47 0.83
N ALA A 473 0.97 5.48 0.57
CA ALA A 473 1.99 5.53 1.61
C ALA A 473 1.86 6.82 2.45
N TRP A 474 1.64 7.96 1.80
CA TRP A 474 1.50 9.26 2.45
C TRP A 474 0.32 9.27 3.43
N ILE A 475 -0.86 8.82 2.99
CA ILE A 475 -2.09 8.83 3.81
C ILE A 475 -2.02 7.83 4.97
N GLU A 476 -1.50 6.62 4.74
CA GLU A 476 -1.48 5.55 5.76
C GLU A 476 -0.37 5.74 6.82
N SER A 477 0.67 6.51 6.52
CA SER A 477 1.88 6.60 7.34
C SER A 477 1.79 7.59 8.51
N ASN A 478 2.65 7.40 9.52
CA ASN A 478 2.92 8.46 10.48
C ASN A 478 4.03 9.40 9.96
N HIS A 479 3.76 10.70 9.99
CA HIS A 479 4.69 11.73 9.54
C HIS A 479 5.65 12.12 10.65
N MET A 480 6.95 12.07 10.35
CA MET A 480 7.98 12.54 11.28
C MET A 480 8.38 13.96 10.91
N LEU A 481 8.04 14.91 11.79
CA LEU A 481 8.25 16.33 11.55
C LEU A 481 9.43 16.88 12.35
N GLU A 482 9.57 16.42 13.60
CA GLU A 482 10.54 16.93 14.57
C GLU A 482 11.27 15.77 15.25
N ILE A 483 12.56 15.98 15.51
CA ILE A 483 13.40 15.12 16.34
C ILE A 483 13.63 15.83 17.67
N SER A 484 13.25 15.20 18.78
CA SER A 484 13.53 15.66 20.14
C SER A 484 14.78 14.99 20.70
N LEU A 485 15.77 15.79 21.11
CA LEU A 485 17.02 15.29 21.70
C LEU A 485 16.94 15.36 23.24
N TRP A 486 17.09 14.22 23.90
CA TRP A 486 16.96 14.07 25.35
C TRP A 486 18.26 13.57 25.98
N ASN A 487 18.75 14.30 26.98
CA ASN A 487 20.05 14.07 27.61
C ASN A 487 19.95 14.29 29.13
N PRO A 488 20.86 13.73 29.94
CA PRO A 488 20.92 14.03 31.37
C PRO A 488 21.29 15.50 31.62
N ASP A 489 20.67 16.11 32.63
CA ASP A 489 21.12 17.37 33.20
C ASP A 489 22.37 17.19 34.09
N GLU A 490 22.84 18.28 34.72
CA GLU A 490 23.97 18.25 35.68
C GLU A 490 23.77 17.26 36.86
N LYS A 491 22.53 16.87 37.15
CA LYS A 491 22.17 15.91 38.22
C LYS A 491 21.98 14.49 37.69
N GLY A 492 22.19 14.26 36.39
CA GLY A 492 21.96 12.96 35.75
C GLY A 492 20.50 12.66 35.41
N VAL A 493 19.59 13.64 35.56
CA VAL A 493 18.15 13.46 35.30
C VAL A 493 17.85 13.78 33.84
N LEU A 494 17.11 12.90 33.17
CA LEU A 494 16.78 13.03 31.76
C LEU A 494 15.88 14.25 31.47
N ARG A 495 16.31 15.13 30.56
CA ARG A 495 15.56 16.31 30.10
C ARG A 495 15.70 16.53 28.59
N ARG A 496 14.70 17.18 27.99
CA ARG A 496 14.77 17.62 26.60
C ARG A 496 15.77 18.76 26.48
N SER A 497 16.78 18.56 25.65
CA SER A 497 17.85 19.53 25.41
C SER A 497 17.59 20.41 24.20
N SER A 498 17.02 19.84 23.13
CA SER A 498 16.76 20.57 21.89
C SER A 498 15.74 19.84 21.00
N ARG A 499 15.33 20.53 19.94
CA ARG A 499 14.47 20.04 18.87
C ARG A 499 15.06 20.47 17.53
N ILE A 500 15.02 19.59 16.55
CA ILE A 500 15.46 19.86 15.17
C ILE A 500 14.42 19.31 14.20
N ALA A 501 14.35 19.86 13.00
CA ALA A 501 13.51 19.30 11.95
C ALA A 501 14.01 17.90 11.56
N ASP A 502 13.09 16.94 11.43
CA ASP A 502 13.43 15.59 11.00
C ASP A 502 13.86 15.56 9.53
N THR A 503 13.08 16.22 8.68
CA THR A 503 13.43 16.48 7.28
C THR A 503 13.93 17.91 7.13
N ILE A 504 15.04 18.10 6.40
CA ILE A 504 15.58 19.44 6.11
C ILE A 504 14.53 20.25 5.34
N PRO A 505 14.07 21.42 5.85
CA PRO A 505 13.05 22.21 5.18
C PRO A 505 13.45 22.56 3.73
N GLY A 506 12.52 22.36 2.79
CA GLY A 506 12.72 22.67 1.37
C GLY A 506 13.57 21.68 0.59
N ILE A 507 14.09 20.60 1.21
CA ILE A 507 14.94 19.62 0.50
C ILE A 507 14.16 18.77 -0.52
N SER A 508 12.88 18.53 -0.23
CA SER A 508 11.93 17.77 -1.05
C SER A 508 10.52 18.25 -0.77
N ARG A 509 9.57 17.93 -1.67
CA ARG A 509 8.13 18.12 -1.42
C ARG A 509 7.57 17.09 -0.43
N PHE A 510 8.28 15.97 -0.25
CA PHE A 510 7.93 14.95 0.72
C PHE A 510 8.81 15.07 1.97
N GLN A 511 8.27 14.62 3.10
CA GLN A 511 8.99 14.46 4.35
C GLN A 511 9.14 12.99 4.69
N GLN A 512 10.05 12.65 5.60
CA GLN A 512 10.19 11.28 6.07
C GLN A 512 8.89 10.82 6.75
N VAL A 513 8.46 9.61 6.43
CA VAL A 513 7.31 8.96 7.06
C VAL A 513 7.67 7.55 7.51
N VAL A 514 6.84 6.95 8.35
CA VAL A 514 7.01 5.55 8.78
C VAL A 514 5.70 4.78 8.62
N LEU A 515 5.80 3.58 8.09
CA LEU A 515 4.68 2.68 7.83
C LEU A 515 5.17 1.23 7.85
N HIS A 516 4.37 0.30 8.38
CA HIS A 516 4.74 -1.12 8.39
C HIS A 516 5.18 -1.62 6.99
N GLN A 517 6.35 -2.28 6.91
CA GLN A 517 6.89 -2.78 5.65
C GLN A 517 5.92 -3.69 4.88
N GLY A 518 5.09 -4.49 5.55
CA GLY A 518 4.08 -5.31 4.87
C GLY A 518 3.07 -4.50 4.04
N ARG A 519 2.76 -3.26 4.45
CA ARG A 519 1.91 -2.35 3.66
C ARG A 519 2.65 -1.84 2.42
N ILE A 520 3.92 -1.50 2.58
CA ILE A 520 4.80 -1.08 1.48
C ILE A 520 4.94 -2.21 0.44
N GLU A 521 5.17 -3.44 0.89
CA GLU A 521 5.21 -4.62 0.02
C GLU A 521 3.88 -4.83 -0.72
N ARG A 522 2.74 -4.58 -0.06
CA ARG A 522 1.43 -4.66 -0.71
C ARG A 522 1.28 -3.65 -1.84
N PHE A 523 1.77 -2.42 -1.69
CA PHE A 523 1.74 -1.42 -2.77
C PHE A 523 2.50 -1.91 -4.01
N PHE A 524 3.66 -2.54 -3.82
CA PHE A 524 4.40 -3.15 -4.92
C PHE A 524 3.65 -4.34 -5.53
N LEU A 525 3.08 -5.24 -4.72
CA LEU A 525 2.34 -6.40 -5.23
C LEU A 525 1.14 -5.97 -6.07
N ASP A 526 0.38 -4.97 -5.62
CA ASP A 526 -0.72 -4.38 -6.39
C ASP A 526 -0.18 -3.78 -7.71
N ALA A 527 0.87 -2.96 -7.64
CA ALA A 527 1.44 -2.33 -8.83
C ALA A 527 2.02 -3.36 -9.83
N ILE A 528 2.66 -4.43 -9.35
CA ILE A 528 3.17 -5.53 -10.18
C ILE A 528 2.01 -6.22 -10.87
N ASN A 529 0.95 -6.55 -10.15
CA ASN A 529 -0.24 -7.19 -10.70
C ASN A 529 -0.87 -6.31 -11.78
N ASP A 530 -1.07 -5.02 -11.50
CA ASP A 530 -1.71 -4.07 -12.41
C ASP A 530 -0.86 -3.82 -13.66
N PHE A 531 0.45 -3.58 -13.50
CA PHE A 531 1.35 -3.31 -14.62
C PHE A 531 1.61 -4.54 -15.49
N SER A 532 1.64 -5.74 -14.89
CA SER A 532 1.83 -6.99 -15.63
C SER A 532 0.54 -7.66 -16.08
N GLN A 533 -0.63 -7.10 -15.74
CA GLN A 533 -1.95 -7.71 -15.98
C GLN A 533 -2.01 -9.15 -15.43
N GLY A 534 -1.49 -9.36 -14.22
CA GLY A 534 -1.45 -10.65 -13.53
C GLY A 534 -0.37 -11.63 -14.02
N GLN A 535 0.48 -11.26 -14.99
CA GLN A 535 1.51 -12.17 -15.53
C GLN A 535 2.69 -12.39 -14.59
N ILE A 536 3.00 -11.43 -13.73
CA ILE A 536 4.08 -11.52 -12.75
C ILE A 536 3.46 -11.65 -11.37
N SER A 537 3.80 -12.73 -10.66
CA SER A 537 3.42 -12.94 -9.27
C SER A 537 4.61 -13.54 -8.49
N VAL A 538 4.59 -13.40 -7.16
CA VAL A 538 5.66 -13.94 -6.31
C VAL A 538 5.45 -15.42 -6.07
N GLU A 539 6.41 -16.21 -6.53
CA GLU A 539 6.46 -17.65 -6.35
C GLU A 539 7.12 -17.98 -5.01
N ARG A 540 6.30 -18.26 -4.00
CA ARG A 540 6.74 -18.51 -2.63
C ARG A 540 7.01 -19.98 -2.35
N GLY A 541 7.83 -20.25 -1.34
CA GLY A 541 8.30 -21.60 -1.05
C GLY A 541 9.22 -22.15 -2.15
N VAL A 542 9.91 -21.28 -2.89
CA VAL A 542 10.79 -21.67 -3.99
C VAL A 542 12.22 -21.23 -3.68
N LEU A 543 13.14 -22.19 -3.67
CA LEU A 543 14.54 -21.99 -3.31
C LEU A 543 15.44 -22.37 -4.49
N PRO A 544 16.32 -21.47 -4.97
CA PRO A 544 17.35 -21.87 -5.91
C PRO A 544 18.39 -22.78 -5.24
N THR A 545 18.78 -23.84 -5.93
CA THR A 545 19.71 -24.88 -5.42
C THR A 545 21.01 -25.00 -6.21
N SER A 546 21.04 -24.51 -7.45
CA SER A 546 22.29 -24.40 -8.23
C SER A 546 22.23 -23.20 -9.18
N LEU A 547 23.40 -22.63 -9.48
CA LEU A 547 23.59 -21.55 -10.44
C LEU A 547 24.74 -21.92 -11.38
N GLU A 548 24.45 -22.04 -12.67
CA GLU A 548 25.43 -22.24 -13.73
C GLU A 548 25.38 -21.05 -14.70
N ILE A 549 26.56 -20.57 -15.12
CA ILE A 549 26.70 -19.48 -16.09
C ILE A 549 27.59 -20.00 -17.21
N ASP A 550 27.10 -20.01 -18.45
CA ASP A 550 27.90 -20.37 -19.63
C ASP A 550 28.71 -19.14 -20.12
N PRO A 551 30.03 -19.07 -19.87
CA PRO A 551 30.85 -17.92 -20.24
C PRO A 551 30.99 -17.74 -21.75
N LYS A 552 30.63 -18.74 -22.57
CA LYS A 552 30.79 -18.66 -24.03
C LYS A 552 29.72 -17.79 -24.69
N VAL A 553 28.58 -17.62 -24.03
CA VAL A 553 27.41 -16.91 -24.58
C VAL A 553 26.98 -15.71 -23.74
N VAL A 554 27.78 -15.29 -22.75
CA VAL A 554 27.47 -14.12 -21.92
C VAL A 554 27.39 -12.81 -22.71
N GLU A 555 28.11 -12.71 -23.84
CA GLU A 555 28.09 -11.54 -24.73
C GLU A 555 26.96 -11.57 -25.77
N ASP A 556 26.29 -12.72 -25.95
CA ASP A 556 25.19 -12.86 -26.91
C ASP A 556 23.88 -12.28 -26.30
N PRO A 557 23.31 -11.21 -26.88
CA PRO A 557 22.13 -10.53 -26.31
C PRO A 557 20.88 -11.43 -26.25
N ASP A 558 20.77 -12.42 -27.14
CA ASP A 558 19.59 -13.29 -27.26
C ASP A 558 19.75 -14.61 -26.50
N ALA A 559 20.98 -14.94 -26.07
CA ALA A 559 21.25 -16.15 -25.31
C ALA A 559 20.72 -16.10 -23.87
N TYR A 560 20.46 -17.28 -23.32
CA TYR A 560 20.11 -17.53 -21.93
C TYR A 560 21.31 -18.20 -21.22
N PRO A 561 22.38 -17.44 -20.89
CA PRO A 561 23.62 -17.99 -20.32
C PRO A 561 23.44 -18.56 -18.92
N ILE A 562 22.38 -18.17 -18.20
CA ILE A 562 22.16 -18.54 -16.81
C ILE A 562 21.22 -19.74 -16.76
N THR A 563 21.62 -20.80 -16.06
CA THR A 563 20.77 -21.94 -15.73
C THR A 563 20.66 -22.08 -14.22
N VAL A 564 19.43 -22.07 -13.70
CA VAL A 564 19.14 -22.17 -12.26
C VAL A 564 18.20 -23.35 -12.01
N ASN A 565 18.54 -24.19 -11.05
CA ASN A 565 17.62 -25.19 -10.54
C ASN A 565 16.82 -24.61 -9.37
N LEU A 566 15.49 -24.60 -9.50
CA LEU A 566 14.59 -24.16 -8.43
C LEU A 566 13.96 -25.38 -7.79
N ARG A 567 14.07 -25.49 -6.46
CA ARG A 567 13.40 -26.51 -5.66
C ARG A 567 12.20 -25.90 -4.97
N HIS A 568 11.04 -26.55 -5.13
CA HIS A 568 9.85 -26.23 -4.36
C HIS A 568 9.96 -26.88 -2.97
N LEU A 569 9.86 -26.04 -1.94
CA LEU A 569 9.96 -26.42 -0.54
C LEU A 569 8.62 -26.94 -0.03
N SER A 570 8.66 -27.87 0.92
CA SER A 570 7.48 -28.18 1.72
C SER A 570 7.08 -26.99 2.58
N GLU A 571 5.85 -27.00 3.08
CA GLU A 571 5.37 -25.97 4.00
C GLU A 571 6.26 -25.85 5.26
N GLU A 572 6.69 -26.97 5.84
CA GLU A 572 7.57 -27.01 7.01
C GLU A 572 8.96 -26.40 6.72
N GLU A 573 9.51 -26.62 5.53
CA GLU A 573 10.80 -26.06 5.12
C GLU A 573 10.70 -24.56 4.82
N ALA A 574 9.57 -24.12 4.29
CA ALA A 574 9.30 -22.73 3.94
C ALA A 574 9.00 -21.84 5.16
N GLN A 575 8.71 -22.44 6.32
CA GLN A 575 8.50 -21.75 7.60
C GLN A 575 9.81 -21.64 8.40
N PRO A 576 10.17 -20.45 8.92
CA PRO A 576 11.37 -20.29 9.74
C PRO A 576 11.22 -21.00 11.10
N LYS A 577 12.20 -21.85 11.48
CA LYS A 577 12.26 -22.48 12.81
C LYS A 577 12.43 -21.44 13.92
N GLN A 578 11.44 -21.28 14.79
CA GLN A 578 11.56 -20.53 16.05
C GLN A 578 12.15 -21.44 17.14
N THR A 579 13.20 -21.00 17.84
CA THR A 579 13.83 -21.79 18.92
C THR A 579 13.97 -20.94 20.17
N SER A 580 13.23 -21.24 21.24
CA SER A 580 13.80 -21.54 22.58
C SER A 580 12.73 -21.78 23.65
N THR A 581 12.99 -22.79 24.47
CA THR A 581 12.24 -23.28 25.63
C THR A 581 12.62 -22.44 26.86
N SER A 582 11.64 -21.90 27.61
CA SER A 582 11.88 -21.31 28.93
C SER A 582 11.61 -22.31 30.07
N ALA A 583 12.45 -22.27 31.12
CA ALA A 583 12.53 -23.24 32.21
C ALA A 583 11.37 -23.26 33.21
N ASN A 584 10.31 -22.44 33.02
CA ASN A 584 9.21 -22.29 33.99
C ASN A 584 7.82 -22.66 33.45
N GLY A 585 7.71 -23.40 32.34
CA GLY A 585 6.44 -23.99 31.90
C GLY A 585 5.37 -23.00 31.38
N THR A 586 5.62 -21.69 31.41
CA THR A 586 4.87 -20.68 30.65
C THR A 586 5.57 -20.44 29.31
N THR A 587 4.93 -20.89 28.24
CA THR A 587 5.34 -20.68 26.85
C THR A 587 5.16 -19.20 26.49
N VAL A 588 6.25 -18.44 26.44
CA VAL A 588 6.32 -17.23 25.62
C VAL A 588 6.97 -17.70 24.31
N GLN A 589 6.15 -17.92 23.29
CA GLN A 589 6.64 -18.22 21.95
C GLN A 589 7.37 -17.00 21.41
N ASP A 590 8.55 -17.24 20.85
CA ASP A 590 9.34 -16.23 20.13
C ASP A 590 8.64 -15.95 18.79
N GLY A 591 7.52 -15.22 18.87
CA GLY A 591 6.64 -14.86 17.77
C GLY A 591 5.47 -15.80 17.54
N LEU A 592 4.48 -15.90 18.44
CA LEU A 592 3.13 -16.35 18.04
C LEU A 592 2.02 -16.00 19.07
N PHE A 593 0.94 -15.40 18.54
CA PHE A 593 -0.48 -15.68 18.77
C PHE A 593 -1.01 -15.91 20.20
N ARG A 594 -2.00 -15.08 20.58
CA ARG A 594 -3.32 -15.52 21.05
C ARG A 594 -4.28 -14.34 21.28
N SER A 595 -5.35 -14.29 20.49
CA SER A 595 -6.71 -14.13 21.02
C SER A 595 -7.66 -14.88 20.09
N ASN A 596 -8.39 -15.82 20.66
CA ASN A 596 -9.28 -16.78 20.01
C ASN A 596 -10.36 -16.10 19.15
N LEU A 597 -10.58 -16.65 17.95
CA LEU A 597 -11.85 -16.76 17.20
C LEU A 597 -11.49 -17.48 15.89
N SER A 598 -12.10 -18.63 15.60
CA SER A 598 -11.77 -19.49 14.45
C SER A 598 -12.38 -18.94 13.14
N PRO A 599 -11.60 -18.94 12.03
CA PRO A 599 -12.17 -18.99 10.69
C PRO A 599 -11.52 -20.03 9.76
N ASP A 600 -12.23 -20.29 8.67
CA ASP A 600 -12.10 -21.27 7.59
C ASP A 600 -10.67 -21.51 7.04
N ASP A 601 -10.18 -22.75 7.21
CA ASP A 601 -8.83 -23.22 6.86
C ASP A 601 -8.63 -23.50 5.34
N THR A 602 -9.65 -23.32 4.50
CA THR A 602 -9.67 -23.90 3.15
C THR A 602 -8.64 -23.30 2.16
N ALA A 603 -8.44 -21.97 2.10
CA ALA A 603 -7.44 -21.35 1.21
C ALA A 603 -5.99 -21.57 1.67
N ASP A 604 -5.79 -21.71 2.98
CA ASP A 604 -4.51 -22.05 3.59
C ASP A 604 -4.19 -23.52 3.40
N MET A 605 -5.19 -24.40 3.44
CA MET A 605 -5.09 -25.80 3.05
C MET A 605 -4.84 -25.97 1.55
N LEU A 606 -5.42 -25.13 0.68
CA LEU A 606 -5.16 -25.16 -0.76
C LEU A 606 -3.74 -24.69 -1.11
N LYS A 607 -3.25 -23.58 -0.56
CA LYS A 607 -1.85 -23.15 -0.76
C LYS A 607 -0.84 -24.09 -0.11
N ALA A 608 -1.16 -24.62 1.08
CA ALA A 608 -0.37 -25.67 1.70
C ALA A 608 -0.39 -26.94 0.84
N ALA A 609 -1.54 -27.33 0.28
CA ALA A 609 -1.67 -28.48 -0.61
C ALA A 609 -0.90 -28.26 -1.92
N GLU A 610 -0.97 -27.09 -2.56
CA GLU A 610 -0.18 -26.75 -3.76
C GLU A 610 1.34 -26.76 -3.48
N LEU A 611 1.76 -26.19 -2.34
CA LEU A 611 3.16 -26.23 -1.88
C LEU A 611 3.61 -27.67 -1.62
N ASN A 612 2.76 -28.48 -0.99
CA ASN A 612 3.04 -29.88 -0.67
C ASN A 612 2.94 -30.81 -1.90
N GLU A 613 2.11 -30.50 -2.90
CA GLU A 613 2.00 -31.21 -4.17
C GLU A 613 3.25 -31.02 -5.02
N LYS A 614 3.83 -29.82 -4.99
CA LYS A 614 5.09 -29.51 -5.67
C LYS A 614 6.31 -29.75 -4.77
N ALA A 615 6.15 -30.10 -3.51
CA ALA A 615 7.27 -30.27 -2.59
C ALA A 615 8.31 -31.26 -3.16
N ASP A 616 9.59 -30.89 -3.03
CA ASP A 616 10.74 -31.61 -3.56
C ASP A 616 10.79 -31.77 -5.09
N THR A 617 9.87 -31.14 -5.83
CA THR A 617 10.02 -31.00 -7.28
C THR A 617 11.12 -29.99 -7.60
N VAL A 618 11.84 -30.27 -8.68
CA VAL A 618 12.90 -29.41 -9.20
C VAL A 618 12.55 -29.02 -10.63
N GLU A 619 12.61 -27.73 -10.92
CA GLU A 619 12.51 -27.19 -12.27
C GLU A 619 13.82 -26.52 -12.68
N VAL A 620 14.04 -26.43 -14.00
CA VAL A 620 15.21 -25.79 -14.58
C VAL A 620 14.76 -24.50 -15.26
N VAL A 621 15.28 -23.37 -14.81
CA VAL A 621 15.02 -22.06 -15.41
C VAL A 621 16.26 -21.59 -16.14
N LYS A 622 16.10 -21.23 -17.42
CA LYS A 622 17.11 -20.54 -18.21
C LYS A 622 16.77 -19.06 -18.28
N ALA A 623 17.72 -18.21 -17.91
CA ALA A 623 17.52 -16.77 -17.82
C ALA A 623 18.53 -15.98 -18.66
N LYS A 624 18.10 -14.85 -19.24
CA LYS A 624 19.05 -13.88 -19.83
C LYS A 624 19.78 -13.11 -18.73
N TYR A 625 19.07 -12.75 -17.66
CA TYR A 625 19.59 -12.04 -16.50
C TYR A 625 19.03 -12.62 -15.20
N MET A 626 19.80 -12.51 -14.12
CA MET A 626 19.38 -12.92 -12.78
C MET A 626 19.67 -11.81 -11.77
N LEU A 627 18.69 -11.48 -10.94
CA LEU A 627 18.77 -10.37 -9.98
C LEU A 627 18.56 -10.93 -8.55
N GLY A 628 19.65 -10.99 -7.78
CA GLY A 628 19.65 -11.46 -6.39
C GLY A 628 19.32 -10.34 -5.40
N ALA A 629 18.17 -10.45 -4.77
CA ALA A 629 17.67 -9.59 -3.69
C ALA A 629 17.31 -10.43 -2.44
N ASP A 630 18.09 -11.47 -2.19
CA ASP A 630 17.85 -12.54 -1.20
C ASP A 630 18.49 -12.27 0.18
N GLY A 631 18.77 -11.00 0.46
CA GLY A 631 19.07 -10.46 1.79
C GLY A 631 20.48 -10.67 2.31
N ALA A 632 20.71 -10.36 3.59
CA ALA A 632 22.03 -10.36 4.23
C ALA A 632 22.79 -11.68 4.12
N HIS A 633 22.06 -12.80 4.04
CA HIS A 633 22.61 -14.16 3.89
C HIS A 633 22.52 -14.72 2.47
N SER A 634 22.43 -13.81 1.48
CA SER A 634 22.31 -14.10 0.04
C SER A 634 23.02 -15.38 -0.37
N TRP A 635 22.24 -16.31 -0.91
CA TRP A 635 22.71 -17.53 -1.56
C TRP A 635 23.37 -17.16 -2.89
N VAL A 636 22.76 -16.28 -3.69
CA VAL A 636 23.30 -15.85 -4.99
C VAL A 636 24.71 -15.28 -4.82
N ARG A 637 24.93 -14.42 -3.82
CA ARG A 637 26.24 -13.86 -3.51
C ARG A 637 27.28 -14.95 -3.20
N LYS A 638 26.89 -15.96 -2.42
CA LYS A 638 27.80 -17.05 -2.01
C LYS A 638 28.18 -17.94 -3.20
N GLU A 639 27.23 -18.27 -4.07
CA GLU A 639 27.50 -19.05 -5.28
C GLU A 639 28.44 -18.31 -6.24
N LEU A 640 28.37 -16.98 -6.29
CA LEU A 640 29.32 -16.15 -7.05
C LEU A 640 30.69 -15.98 -6.38
N GLY A 641 30.86 -16.47 -5.15
CA GLY A 641 32.09 -16.31 -4.37
C GLY A 641 32.36 -14.88 -3.87
N PHE A 642 31.35 -14.00 -3.90
CA PHE A 642 31.48 -12.63 -3.44
C PHE A 642 31.41 -12.54 -1.91
N LYS A 643 32.18 -11.61 -1.34
CA LYS A 643 32.31 -11.47 0.12
C LYS A 643 31.66 -10.18 0.60
N LEU A 644 31.17 -10.20 1.84
CA LEU A 644 30.79 -8.99 2.57
C LEU A 644 31.99 -8.56 3.43
N GLU A 645 32.59 -7.44 3.10
CA GLU A 645 33.73 -6.83 3.78
C GLU A 645 33.22 -5.80 4.79
N GLY A 646 33.73 -5.85 6.02
CA GLY A 646 33.38 -4.91 7.09
C GLY A 646 33.42 -5.55 8.47
N GLU A 647 33.08 -4.78 9.48
CA GLU A 647 33.22 -5.16 10.89
C GLU A 647 31.86 -5.31 11.58
N SER A 648 31.81 -6.11 12.63
CA SER A 648 30.65 -6.18 13.53
C SER A 648 31.01 -5.47 14.82
N THR A 649 30.09 -4.70 15.38
CA THR A 649 30.29 -4.09 16.70
C THR A 649 29.80 -5.00 17.81
N ASP A 650 30.26 -4.78 19.04
CA ASP A 650 29.81 -5.52 20.23
C ASP A 650 28.46 -5.00 20.78
N TYR A 651 27.87 -3.95 20.19
CA TYR A 651 26.62 -3.38 20.66
C TYR A 651 25.40 -4.20 20.19
N ILE A 652 24.56 -4.56 21.15
CA ILE A 652 23.27 -5.23 20.93
C ILE A 652 22.14 -4.23 21.15
N TRP A 653 21.18 -4.24 20.23
CA TRP A 653 19.99 -3.40 20.28
C TRP A 653 18.74 -4.27 20.26
N GLY A 654 17.86 -4.06 21.24
CA GLY A 654 16.50 -4.59 21.24
C GLY A 654 15.57 -3.65 20.49
N VAL A 655 14.52 -4.20 19.88
CA VAL A 655 13.44 -3.44 19.25
C VAL A 655 12.10 -3.91 19.80
N LEU A 656 11.22 -2.97 20.14
CA LEU A 656 9.84 -3.24 20.53
C LEU A 656 8.89 -2.40 19.69
N ASP A 657 7.88 -3.03 19.08
CA ASP A 657 6.73 -2.36 18.46
C ASP A 657 5.54 -2.53 19.39
N ILE A 658 5.23 -1.47 20.15
CA ILE A 658 4.24 -1.50 21.23
C ILE A 658 3.23 -0.37 21.09
N VAL A 659 2.09 -0.52 21.75
CA VAL A 659 1.26 0.65 22.13
C VAL A 659 1.68 1.07 23.55
N PRO A 660 2.51 2.11 23.69
CA PRO A 660 3.12 2.44 24.98
C PRO A 660 2.11 3.10 25.92
N ILE A 661 2.22 2.76 27.21
CA ILE A 661 1.58 3.45 28.33
C ILE A 661 2.71 4.13 29.11
N THR A 662 2.81 5.45 28.98
CA THR A 662 3.94 6.23 29.50
C THR A 662 3.54 7.66 29.82
N ASP A 663 4.27 8.29 30.73
CA ASP A 663 4.23 9.73 31.01
C ASP A 663 5.39 10.50 30.33
N PHE A 664 6.17 9.83 29.47
CA PHE A 664 7.20 10.48 28.66
C PHE A 664 6.55 11.40 27.62
N PRO A 665 6.80 12.73 27.67
CA PRO A 665 5.97 13.70 26.95
C PRO A 665 6.15 13.67 25.42
N ASP A 666 7.28 13.17 24.93
CA ASP A 666 7.61 13.15 23.50
C ASP A 666 7.50 11.74 22.89
N ILE A 667 6.75 10.81 23.50
CA ILE A 667 6.62 9.43 22.97
C ILE A 667 6.04 9.36 21.54
N ARG A 668 5.36 10.42 21.09
CA ARG A 668 4.82 10.59 19.73
C ARG A 668 5.72 11.38 18.78
N GLN A 669 6.92 11.77 19.21
CA GLN A 669 7.94 12.40 18.37
C GLN A 669 9.08 11.41 18.12
N ARG A 670 9.82 11.61 17.03
CA ARG A 670 11.10 10.92 16.89
C ARG A 670 12.02 11.42 17.99
N CYS A 671 12.58 10.52 18.79
CA CYS A 671 13.47 10.93 19.88
C CYS A 671 14.81 10.21 19.81
N ALA A 672 15.87 10.94 20.12
CA ALA A 672 17.16 10.38 20.49
C ALA A 672 17.38 10.64 21.98
N ILE A 673 17.46 9.57 22.77
CA ILE A 673 17.50 9.63 24.23
C ILE A 673 18.81 9.00 24.69
N HIS A 674 19.64 9.78 25.38
CA HIS A 674 20.82 9.30 26.07
C HIS A 674 20.59 9.42 27.58
N SER A 675 20.72 8.30 28.31
CA SER A 675 20.74 8.33 29.77
C SER A 675 22.17 8.56 30.30
N ALA A 676 22.29 8.92 31.58
CA ALA A 676 23.60 9.14 32.21
C ALA A 676 24.50 7.88 32.21
N SER A 677 23.91 6.68 32.35
CA SER A 677 24.69 5.44 32.48
C SER A 677 23.97 4.15 32.06
N SER A 678 22.74 4.22 31.58
CA SER A 678 21.91 3.05 31.27
C SER A 678 21.80 2.75 29.77
N GLY A 679 22.47 3.54 28.93
CA GLY A 679 22.44 3.44 27.47
C GLY A 679 21.47 4.43 26.83
N SER A 680 21.14 4.16 25.56
CA SER A 680 20.34 5.04 24.71
C SER A 680 19.07 4.36 24.18
N VAL A 681 18.02 5.17 23.96
CA VAL A 681 16.77 4.76 23.30
C VAL A 681 16.50 5.67 22.10
N MET A 682 16.06 5.09 20.99
CA MET A 682 15.47 5.82 19.88
C MET A 682 13.96 5.54 19.84
N VAL A 683 13.16 6.59 19.82
CA VAL A 683 11.69 6.51 19.68
C VAL A 683 11.33 6.78 18.23
N ILE A 684 10.55 5.91 17.62
CA ILE A 684 9.99 6.05 16.27
C ILE A 684 8.46 5.92 16.37
N PRO A 685 7.71 7.04 16.30
CA PRO A 685 6.25 7.01 16.37
C PRO A 685 5.68 6.42 15.09
N ARG A 686 4.90 5.34 15.20
CA ARG A 686 4.30 4.60 14.09
C ARG A 686 2.81 4.91 13.91
N GLU A 687 2.23 4.39 12.84
CA GLU A 687 0.80 4.41 12.53
C GLU A 687 -0.04 3.75 13.65
N ASN A 688 -1.35 4.01 13.69
CA ASN A 688 -2.30 3.31 14.55
C ASN A 688 -1.92 3.25 16.05
N LYS A 689 -1.38 4.35 16.59
CA LYS A 689 -0.90 4.50 17.98
C LYS A 689 0.34 3.67 18.34
N LEU A 690 0.88 2.87 17.42
CA LEU A 690 2.11 2.10 17.65
C LEU A 690 3.30 3.03 17.81
N VAL A 691 4.29 2.58 18.58
CA VAL A 691 5.59 3.21 18.73
C VAL A 691 6.65 2.11 18.69
N ARG A 692 7.61 2.28 17.79
CA ARG A 692 8.81 1.46 17.74
C ARG A 692 9.88 2.07 18.62
N LEU A 693 10.43 1.27 19.52
CA LEU A 693 11.53 1.65 20.39
C LEU A 693 12.77 0.84 20.03
N TYR A 694 13.87 1.50 19.70
CA TYR A 694 15.19 0.88 19.62
C TYR A 694 15.92 1.13 20.93
N ILE A 695 16.33 0.07 21.62
CA ILE A 695 16.86 0.14 22.97
C ILE A 695 18.23 -0.51 23.03
N GLN A 696 19.22 0.24 23.49
CA GLN A 696 20.55 -0.28 23.73
C GLN A 696 20.53 -1.24 24.93
N LEU A 697 21.06 -2.45 24.74
CA LEU A 697 21.20 -3.42 25.82
C LEU A 697 22.63 -3.38 26.36
N THR A 698 22.79 -3.22 27.68
CA THR A 698 24.08 -3.37 28.36
C THR A 698 24.35 -4.85 28.64
N THR A 699 25.39 -5.43 28.04
CA THR A 699 25.82 -6.80 28.29
C THR A 699 26.47 -6.92 29.67
N THR A 700 25.77 -7.46 30.66
CA THR A 700 26.30 -7.65 32.03
C THR A 700 26.85 -9.05 32.34
N ALA A 701 27.09 -9.95 31.37
CA ALA A 701 27.65 -11.28 31.67
C ALA A 701 28.61 -11.86 30.61
N LYS A 702 29.87 -12.07 31.03
CA LYS A 702 30.91 -13.00 30.54
C LYS A 702 31.14 -13.09 29.01
N ILE A 703 32.03 -12.25 28.51
CA ILE A 703 32.79 -12.53 27.28
C ILE A 703 33.83 -13.61 27.63
N GLY A 704 33.50 -14.86 27.33
CA GLY A 704 34.46 -15.96 27.19
C GLY A 704 34.61 -16.29 25.70
N ASP A 705 35.86 -16.28 25.22
CA ASP A 705 36.35 -16.64 23.88
C ASP A 705 35.79 -15.89 22.65
N GLN A 706 36.74 -15.30 21.90
CA GLN A 706 36.57 -14.38 20.76
C GLN A 706 35.89 -14.97 19.50
N ASP A 707 35.34 -16.18 19.54
CA ASP A 707 34.79 -16.85 18.35
C ASP A 707 33.42 -17.53 18.58
N SER A 708 32.80 -17.33 19.75
CA SER A 708 31.47 -17.86 20.04
C SER A 708 30.38 -16.83 19.73
N ARG A 709 29.42 -17.18 18.85
CA ARG A 709 28.16 -16.44 18.68
C ARG A 709 27.57 -16.22 20.08
N ALA A 710 27.46 -14.97 20.53
CA ALA A 710 26.85 -14.63 21.81
C ALA A 710 25.54 -15.41 21.97
N ASP A 711 25.39 -16.16 23.07
CA ASP A 711 24.13 -16.83 23.38
C ASP A 711 23.05 -15.75 23.51
N ARG A 712 22.02 -15.81 22.67
CA ARG A 712 20.93 -14.81 22.57
C ARG A 712 19.66 -15.27 23.28
N SER A 713 19.64 -16.49 23.81
CA SER A 713 18.46 -17.07 24.46
C SER A 713 17.99 -16.30 25.70
N TRP A 714 18.84 -15.45 26.27
CA TRP A 714 18.52 -14.62 27.43
C TRP A 714 17.81 -13.30 27.08
N ILE A 715 17.82 -12.87 25.81
CA ILE A 715 17.19 -11.61 25.42
C ILE A 715 15.71 -11.86 25.19
N THR A 716 14.86 -11.28 26.04
CA THR A 716 13.39 -11.36 25.95
C THR A 716 12.78 -9.97 25.87
N PRO A 717 11.50 -9.82 25.48
CA PRO A 717 10.81 -8.53 25.52
C PRO A 717 10.87 -7.85 26.88
N ASP A 718 10.76 -8.62 27.97
CA ASP A 718 10.83 -8.10 29.34
C ASP A 718 12.20 -7.49 29.65
N VAL A 719 13.30 -8.16 29.26
CA VAL A 719 14.67 -7.65 29.42
C VAL A 719 14.87 -6.35 28.62
N ILE A 720 14.30 -6.30 27.41
CA ILE A 720 14.35 -5.12 26.56
C ILE A 720 13.55 -3.97 27.18
N LEU A 721 12.35 -4.24 27.71
CA LEU A 721 11.50 -3.26 28.39
C LEU A 721 12.15 -2.73 29.67
N GLU A 722 12.72 -3.60 30.51
CA GLU A 722 13.44 -3.19 31.73
C GLU A 722 14.61 -2.24 31.41
N SER A 723 15.31 -2.50 30.31
CA SER A 723 16.39 -1.62 29.84
C SER A 723 15.82 -0.26 29.39
N ALA A 724 14.71 -0.26 28.65
CA ALA A 724 14.02 0.96 28.25
C ALA A 724 13.56 1.79 29.45
N GLN A 725 12.99 1.16 30.49
CA GLN A 725 12.54 1.80 31.73
C GLN A 725 13.71 2.46 32.49
N LYS A 726 14.87 1.81 32.56
CA LYS A 726 16.07 2.39 33.18
C LYS A 726 16.56 3.62 32.42
N ILE A 727 16.55 3.58 31.08
CA ILE A 727 17.00 4.68 30.24
C ILE A 727 16.04 5.87 30.31
N LEU A 728 14.73 5.61 30.38
CA LEU A 728 13.68 6.64 30.41
C LEU A 728 13.44 7.26 31.80
N ALA A 729 14.07 6.77 32.86
CA ALA A 729 13.86 7.31 34.21
C ALA A 729 14.10 8.84 34.24
N PRO A 730 13.21 9.62 34.90
CA PRO A 730 12.15 9.21 35.83
C PRO A 730 10.80 8.87 35.18
N TYR A 731 10.69 8.92 33.85
CA TYR A 731 9.45 8.62 33.13
C TYR A 731 9.14 7.11 33.17
N LYS A 732 7.86 6.78 33.31
CA LYS A 732 7.35 5.41 33.39
C LYS A 732 7.08 4.89 31.98
N LEU A 733 7.35 3.63 31.72
CA LEU A 733 7.00 2.96 30.46
C LEU A 733 6.49 1.54 30.74
N THR A 734 5.32 1.21 30.19
CA THR A 734 4.78 -0.15 30.11
C THR A 734 3.95 -0.30 28.84
N TYR A 735 3.42 -1.49 28.54
CA TYR A 735 2.52 -1.72 27.42
C TYR A 735 1.53 -2.84 27.75
N ARG A 736 0.42 -2.87 27.02
CA ARG A 736 -0.52 -4.03 27.01
C ARG A 736 -0.55 -4.75 25.66
N LYS A 737 -0.13 -4.08 24.59
CA LYS A 737 -0.07 -4.60 23.23
C LYS A 737 1.39 -4.53 22.74
N LEU A 738 1.93 -5.68 22.36
CA LEU A 738 3.23 -5.88 21.72
C LEU A 738 2.97 -6.58 20.40
N ASP A 739 3.22 -5.89 19.30
CA ASP A 739 2.97 -6.42 17.95
C ASP A 739 4.17 -7.19 17.43
N TRP A 740 5.37 -6.70 17.73
CA TRP A 740 6.61 -7.32 17.26
C TRP A 740 7.81 -6.92 18.12
N TRP A 741 8.82 -7.78 18.17
CA TRP A 741 10.11 -7.47 18.79
C TRP A 741 11.25 -8.20 18.10
N THR A 742 12.48 -7.70 18.29
CA THR A 742 13.69 -8.42 17.89
C THR A 742 14.90 -7.94 18.69
N ALA A 743 16.02 -8.63 18.53
CA ALA A 743 17.32 -8.13 18.96
C ALA A 743 18.36 -8.37 17.85
N TYR A 744 19.09 -7.32 17.50
CA TYR A 744 20.12 -7.40 16.47
C TYR A 744 21.45 -6.86 16.98
N GLN A 745 22.52 -7.40 16.41
CA GLN A 745 23.88 -6.89 16.57
C GLN A 745 24.19 -6.02 15.35
N ILE A 746 24.79 -4.85 15.58
CA ILE A 746 25.12 -3.94 14.48
C ILE A 746 26.31 -4.52 13.70
N GLY A 747 26.08 -4.85 12.43
CA GLY A 747 27.11 -5.24 11.48
C GLY A 747 27.08 -4.30 10.27
N GLN A 748 28.24 -3.76 9.91
CA GLN A 748 28.40 -2.81 8.83
C GLN A 748 29.29 -3.43 7.76
N ARG A 749 28.71 -3.80 6.62
CA ARG A 749 29.41 -4.58 5.60
C ARG A 749 28.98 -4.19 4.20
N VAL A 750 29.90 -4.26 3.25
CA VAL A 750 29.67 -4.04 1.81
C VAL A 750 30.18 -5.22 0.98
N GLY A 751 29.52 -5.50 -0.13
CA GLY A 751 29.89 -6.54 -1.08
C GLY A 751 31.16 -6.15 -1.83
N SER A 752 32.07 -7.12 -2.00
CA SER A 752 33.27 -6.96 -2.83
C SER A 752 32.91 -6.62 -4.27
N ASN A 753 31.80 -7.18 -4.77
CA ASN A 753 31.28 -7.02 -6.12
C ASN A 753 29.74 -7.05 -6.08
N PHE A 754 29.13 -6.34 -7.02
CA PHE A 754 27.67 -6.20 -7.14
C PHE A 754 27.14 -6.91 -8.40
N SER A 755 28.01 -7.24 -9.36
CA SER A 755 27.65 -7.99 -10.57
C SER A 755 28.68 -9.06 -10.95
N ALA A 756 28.22 -10.06 -11.69
CA ALA A 756 29.04 -11.04 -12.40
C ALA A 756 28.64 -11.07 -13.88
N TYR A 757 29.63 -10.95 -14.78
CA TYR A 757 29.49 -10.97 -16.25
C TYR A 757 28.49 -9.95 -16.82
N ASP A 758 28.09 -8.95 -16.03
CA ASP A 758 26.94 -8.09 -16.33
C ASP A 758 25.69 -8.91 -16.73
N ARG A 759 25.47 -10.03 -16.03
CA ARG A 759 24.37 -10.99 -16.24
C ARG A 759 23.67 -11.34 -14.93
N VAL A 760 24.45 -11.51 -13.86
CA VAL A 760 23.93 -11.72 -12.51
C VAL A 760 24.25 -10.49 -11.66
N PHE A 761 23.25 -9.92 -11.01
CA PHE A 761 23.37 -8.71 -10.19
C PHE A 761 22.86 -8.97 -8.78
N LEU A 762 23.39 -8.26 -7.80
CA LEU A 762 22.96 -8.30 -6.41
C LEU A 762 22.53 -6.92 -5.95
N ALA A 763 21.43 -6.82 -5.19
CA ALA A 763 20.87 -5.56 -4.71
C ALA A 763 20.42 -5.61 -3.24
N GLY A 764 20.43 -4.46 -2.58
CA GLY A 764 20.03 -4.29 -1.18
C GLY A 764 20.91 -5.05 -0.20
N ASP A 765 20.29 -5.68 0.80
CA ASP A 765 21.00 -6.43 1.84
C ASP A 765 21.93 -7.54 1.32
N ALA A 766 21.76 -7.97 0.07
CA ALA A 766 22.68 -8.88 -0.59
C ALA A 766 24.08 -8.28 -0.80
N VAL A 767 24.21 -6.95 -0.87
CA VAL A 767 25.47 -6.24 -1.14
C VAL A 767 25.83 -5.19 -0.10
N HIS A 768 24.95 -4.81 0.82
CA HIS A 768 25.34 -3.99 1.96
C HIS A 768 24.44 -4.24 3.16
N THR A 769 24.99 -4.20 4.36
CA THR A 769 24.24 -4.32 5.61
C THR A 769 24.74 -3.24 6.56
N HIS A 770 23.85 -2.60 7.31
CA HIS A 770 24.22 -1.53 8.23
C HIS A 770 23.23 -1.46 9.42
N SER A 771 23.46 -0.54 10.37
CA SER A 771 22.55 -0.38 11.50
C SER A 771 21.20 0.23 11.07
N PRO A 772 20.08 -0.08 11.75
CA PRO A 772 18.79 0.53 11.44
C PRO A 772 18.62 1.93 12.03
N LYS A 773 19.64 2.49 12.72
CA LYS A 773 19.53 3.78 13.43
C LYS A 773 19.16 4.95 12.52
N ALA A 774 19.59 4.91 11.25
CA ALA A 774 19.26 5.92 10.26
C ALA A 774 18.06 5.55 9.36
N GLY A 775 17.42 4.38 9.58
CA GLY A 775 16.28 3.91 8.78
C GLY A 775 16.59 3.69 7.29
N GLN A 776 17.86 3.46 6.94
CA GLN A 776 18.31 3.49 5.53
C GLN A 776 18.15 2.17 4.77
N GLY A 777 18.01 1.03 5.44
CA GLY A 777 18.23 -0.28 4.82
C GLY A 777 17.29 -0.54 3.66
N MET A 778 16.00 -0.42 3.92
CA MET A 778 14.96 -0.55 2.90
C MET A 778 15.06 0.54 1.83
N ASN A 779 15.34 1.79 2.20
CA ASN A 779 15.41 2.92 1.28
C ASN A 779 16.55 2.77 0.27
N VAL A 780 17.77 2.49 0.73
CA VAL A 780 18.94 2.32 -0.14
C VAL A 780 18.80 1.05 -0.97
N SER A 781 18.28 -0.03 -0.39
CA SER A 781 17.99 -1.27 -1.11
C SER A 781 17.02 -1.07 -2.27
N MET A 782 15.92 -0.33 -2.06
CA MET A 782 14.99 0.01 -3.13
C MET A 782 15.63 0.94 -4.16
N GLN A 783 16.50 1.87 -3.77
CA GLN A 783 17.20 2.72 -4.73
C GLN A 783 18.21 1.97 -5.60
N ASP A 784 18.87 0.93 -5.07
CA ASP A 784 19.72 0.05 -5.89
C ASP A 784 18.90 -0.61 -6.99
N SER A 785 17.77 -1.20 -6.60
CA SER A 785 16.81 -1.83 -7.51
C SER A 785 16.19 -0.83 -8.49
N PHE A 786 15.90 0.38 -8.04
CA PHE A 786 15.34 1.44 -8.89
C PHE A 786 16.34 1.88 -9.96
N ASN A 787 17.64 1.91 -9.62
CA ASN A 787 18.73 2.18 -10.56
C ASN A 787 18.95 1.03 -11.55
N LEU A 788 18.89 -0.22 -11.10
CA LEU A 788 19.16 -1.39 -11.92
C LEU A 788 18.01 -1.76 -12.86
N GLY A 789 16.75 -1.66 -12.38
CA GLY A 789 15.57 -2.18 -13.07
C GLY A 789 15.38 -1.64 -14.48
N TRP A 790 15.48 -0.32 -14.66
CA TRP A 790 15.32 0.29 -15.99
C TRP A 790 16.48 -0.05 -16.94
N LYS A 791 17.71 -0.21 -16.41
CA LYS A 791 18.89 -0.56 -17.22
C LYS A 791 18.73 -1.96 -17.80
N VAL A 792 18.38 -2.93 -16.96
CA VAL A 792 18.12 -4.32 -17.39
C VAL A 792 16.95 -4.34 -18.38
N ALA A 793 15.85 -3.65 -18.07
CA ALA A 793 14.69 -3.59 -18.98
C ALA A 793 15.05 -3.01 -20.36
N SER A 794 15.82 -1.92 -20.41
CA SER A 794 16.23 -1.26 -21.65
C SER A 794 17.16 -2.15 -22.50
N VAL A 795 18.07 -2.88 -21.85
CA VAL A 795 18.97 -3.83 -22.53
C VAL A 795 18.21 -5.06 -23.03
N VAL A 796 17.31 -5.63 -22.22
CA VAL A 796 16.48 -6.78 -22.64
C VAL A 796 15.60 -6.42 -23.84
N LYS A 797 15.07 -5.20 -23.89
CA LYS A 797 14.30 -4.68 -25.04
C LYS A 797 15.15 -4.38 -26.28
N GLY A 798 16.49 -4.46 -26.20
CA GLY A 798 17.37 -4.07 -27.29
C GLY A 798 17.37 -2.56 -27.58
N LEU A 799 17.01 -1.73 -26.60
CA LEU A 799 17.03 -0.26 -26.74
C LEU A 799 18.38 0.34 -26.35
N SER A 800 19.09 -0.29 -25.42
CA SER A 800 20.41 0.14 -24.96
C SER A 800 21.44 -0.97 -25.03
N SER A 801 22.70 -0.60 -25.25
CA SER A 801 23.85 -1.47 -25.16
C SER A 801 24.04 -2.02 -23.75
N ARG A 802 24.53 -3.26 -23.63
CA ARG A 802 24.91 -3.88 -22.35
C ARG A 802 25.93 -3.05 -21.54
N SER A 803 26.66 -2.13 -22.19
CA SER A 803 27.63 -1.26 -21.52
C SER A 803 27.03 -0.45 -20.38
N ILE A 804 25.73 -0.09 -20.44
CA ILE A 804 25.07 0.67 -19.37
C ILE A 804 24.93 -0.14 -18.08
N LEU A 805 24.95 -1.48 -18.14
CA LEU A 805 24.78 -2.33 -16.95
C LEU A 805 25.95 -2.22 -15.97
N LYS A 806 27.17 -1.98 -16.50
CA LYS A 806 28.39 -1.77 -15.69
C LYS A 806 28.27 -0.58 -14.75
N THR A 807 27.45 0.39 -15.14
CA THR A 807 27.25 1.62 -14.35
C THR A 807 26.51 1.34 -13.05
N TYR A 808 25.79 0.23 -12.92
CA TYR A 808 25.12 -0.13 -11.66
C TYR A 808 26.12 -0.25 -10.51
N GLU A 809 27.19 -1.03 -10.68
CA GLU A 809 28.19 -1.18 -9.61
C GLU A 809 28.91 0.14 -9.34
N THR A 810 29.34 0.86 -10.39
CA THR A 810 30.09 2.10 -10.21
C THR A 810 29.26 3.22 -9.56
N GLU A 811 27.96 3.23 -9.78
CA GLU A 811 27.03 4.19 -9.18
C GLU A 811 26.63 3.81 -7.75
N ARG A 812 26.34 2.54 -7.49
CA ARG A 812 25.71 2.12 -6.22
C ARG A 812 26.70 1.71 -5.14
N LYS A 813 27.85 1.14 -5.51
CA LYS A 813 28.87 0.71 -4.53
C LYS A 813 29.47 1.88 -3.74
N GLY A 814 29.70 3.01 -4.41
CA GLY A 814 30.18 4.24 -3.75
C GLY A 814 29.20 4.77 -2.71
N ILE A 815 27.90 4.73 -3.02
CA ILE A 815 26.82 5.13 -2.10
C ILE A 815 26.70 4.15 -0.93
N ALA A 816 26.77 2.84 -1.18
CA ALA A 816 26.76 1.83 -0.12
C ALA A 816 27.95 2.02 0.84
N LYS A 817 29.14 2.35 0.33
CA LYS A 817 30.30 2.67 1.16
C LYS A 817 30.10 3.95 1.97
N ALA A 818 29.61 5.02 1.35
CA ALA A 818 29.32 6.28 2.05
C ALA A 818 28.27 6.09 3.16
N LEU A 819 27.27 5.23 2.92
CA LEU A 819 26.27 4.83 3.91
C LEU A 819 26.91 4.13 5.10
N ILE A 820 27.83 3.21 4.86
CA ILE A 820 28.55 2.49 5.92
C ILE A 820 29.45 3.45 6.70
N ASP A 821 30.20 4.32 6.03
CA ASP A 821 31.07 5.30 6.67
C ASP A 821 30.24 6.25 7.57
N PHE A 822 29.09 6.71 7.07
CA PHE A 822 28.13 7.49 7.82
C PHE A 822 27.56 6.72 9.03
N ASP A 823 27.04 5.51 8.81
CA ASP A 823 26.45 4.67 9.85
C ASP A 823 27.48 4.28 10.92
N HIS A 824 28.75 4.08 10.55
CA HIS A 824 29.84 3.81 11.48
C HIS A 824 30.12 5.00 12.42
N LYS A 825 30.12 6.23 11.90
CA LYS A 825 30.22 7.44 12.75
C LYS A 825 28.98 7.59 13.62
N PHE A 826 27.80 7.49 13.02
CA PHE A 826 26.52 7.74 13.68
C PHE A 826 26.20 6.71 14.76
N SER A 827 26.48 5.43 14.51
CA SER A 827 26.20 4.35 15.46
C SER A 827 27.06 4.46 16.72
N ARG A 828 28.33 4.88 16.60
CA ARG A 828 29.23 5.17 17.73
C ARG A 828 28.72 6.36 18.55
N LEU A 829 28.37 7.44 17.86
CA LEU A 829 27.81 8.65 18.49
C LEU A 829 26.50 8.36 19.26
N PHE A 830 25.70 7.40 18.77
CA PHE A 830 24.44 7.06 19.43
C PHE A 830 24.61 6.01 20.55
N SER A 831 25.65 5.17 20.50
CA SER A 831 25.88 4.10 21.48
C SER A 831 26.77 4.50 22.67
N GLY A 832 27.52 5.61 22.60
CA GLY A 832 28.40 6.01 23.70
C GLY A 832 27.69 6.83 24.78
N ARG A 833 28.36 6.96 25.93
CA ARG A 833 27.88 7.76 27.06
C ARG A 833 27.99 9.25 26.73
N PRO A 834 27.00 10.09 27.08
CA PRO A 834 27.12 11.54 26.93
C PRO A 834 28.25 12.07 27.84
N ALA A 835 28.95 13.12 27.39
CA ALA A 835 29.96 13.80 28.18
C ALA A 835 29.33 14.51 29.39
N LYS A 836 29.97 14.40 30.56
CA LYS A 836 29.50 15.04 31.81
C LYS A 836 29.81 16.54 31.85
N ASP A 837 30.92 16.94 31.26
CA ASP A 837 31.39 18.32 31.13
C ASP A 837 32.39 18.43 29.96
N ILE A 838 32.90 19.64 29.71
CA ILE A 838 33.84 19.92 28.61
C ILE A 838 35.19 19.20 28.80
N MET A 839 35.51 18.74 30.03
CA MET A 839 36.76 18.05 30.35
C MET A 839 36.66 16.53 30.21
N ASP A 840 35.45 15.98 30.03
CA ASP A 840 35.19 14.55 29.83
C ASP A 840 35.42 14.13 28.37
N GLU A 841 36.69 14.09 27.95
CA GLU A 841 37.12 13.75 26.59
C GLU A 841 36.69 12.34 26.12
N GLU A 842 36.34 11.45 27.05
CA GLU A 842 35.85 10.09 26.77
C GLU A 842 34.32 10.04 26.51
N GLY A 843 33.59 11.09 26.85
CA GLY A 843 32.15 11.20 26.62
C GLY A 843 31.81 11.84 25.27
N ILE A 844 30.60 11.59 24.79
CA ILE A 844 30.15 12.15 23.51
C ILE A 844 29.67 13.58 23.70
N SER A 845 30.22 14.49 22.88
CA SER A 845 29.74 15.87 22.77
C SER A 845 28.34 15.91 22.13
N MET A 846 27.40 16.55 22.81
CA MET A 846 26.04 16.71 22.29
C MET A 846 25.95 17.68 21.12
N ASP A 847 26.87 18.63 21.02
CA ASP A 847 26.97 19.52 19.86
C ASP A 847 27.48 18.75 18.63
N GLU A 848 28.49 17.90 18.80
CA GLU A 848 28.97 17.02 17.72
C GLU A 848 27.87 16.04 17.29
N PHE A 849 27.11 15.50 18.25
CA PHE A 849 25.97 14.65 17.98
C PHE A 849 24.88 15.37 17.18
N ARG A 850 24.54 16.61 17.55
CA ARG A 850 23.57 17.44 16.82
C ARG A 850 24.05 17.72 15.40
N GLU A 851 25.29 18.15 15.22
CA GLU A 851 25.87 18.40 13.89
C GLU A 851 25.90 17.13 13.03
N ALA A 852 26.20 15.97 13.64
CA ALA A 852 26.17 14.69 12.95
C ALA A 852 24.74 14.28 12.54
N PHE A 853 23.73 14.61 13.35
CA PHE A 853 22.32 14.44 12.99
C PHE A 853 21.91 15.35 11.82
N GLU A 854 22.23 16.64 11.88
CA GLU A 854 21.87 17.60 10.82
C GLU A 854 22.53 17.25 9.48
N LYS A 855 23.84 16.95 9.49
CA LYS A 855 24.56 16.45 8.30
C LYS A 855 24.04 15.08 7.87
N GLY A 856 23.69 14.24 8.83
CA GLY A 856 23.14 12.91 8.61
C GLY A 856 21.78 12.93 7.93
N ASN A 857 20.91 13.90 8.24
CA ASN A 857 19.59 14.02 7.64
C ASN A 857 19.65 14.26 6.13
N LEU A 858 20.66 15.00 5.64
CA LEU A 858 20.90 15.18 4.20
C LEU A 858 21.19 13.85 3.51
N PHE A 859 22.12 13.07 4.07
CA PHE A 859 22.44 11.75 3.52
C PHE A 859 21.25 10.79 3.63
N ALA A 860 20.61 10.76 4.81
CA ALA A 860 19.49 9.88 5.11
C ALA A 860 18.26 10.15 4.23
N SER A 861 18.04 11.39 3.79
CA SER A 861 16.95 11.73 2.87
C SER A 861 17.02 10.99 1.52
N GLY A 862 18.21 10.45 1.17
CA GLY A 862 18.48 9.80 -0.11
C GLY A 862 18.66 10.76 -1.28
N ILE A 863 18.64 12.07 -1.03
CA ILE A 863 18.69 13.12 -2.07
C ILE A 863 20.12 13.45 -2.49
N ALA A 864 21.08 13.32 -1.57
CA ALA A 864 22.47 13.70 -1.79
C ALA A 864 23.27 12.72 -2.66
N VAL A 865 22.61 11.72 -3.26
CA VAL A 865 23.24 10.76 -4.17
C VAL A 865 23.77 11.51 -5.38
N ASP A 866 25.07 11.36 -5.61
CA ASP A 866 25.78 12.00 -6.71
C ASP A 866 26.63 11.00 -7.49
N TYR A 867 26.18 10.65 -8.70
CA TYR A 867 26.85 9.67 -9.54
C TYR A 867 28.07 10.25 -10.25
N GLY A 868 29.13 9.45 -10.36
CA GLY A 868 30.35 9.80 -11.09
C GLY A 868 30.16 9.82 -12.61
N GLN A 869 31.22 10.18 -13.33
CA GLN A 869 31.26 10.13 -14.79
C GLN A 869 31.04 8.70 -15.29
N SER A 870 30.22 8.56 -16.34
CA SER A 870 30.00 7.32 -17.08
C SER A 870 29.49 7.63 -18.49
N ASN A 871 29.29 6.61 -19.32
CA ASN A 871 28.64 6.76 -20.64
C ASN A 871 27.17 7.19 -20.57
N ILE A 872 26.59 7.26 -19.37
CA ILE A 872 25.22 7.75 -19.13
C ILE A 872 25.18 8.95 -18.18
N VAL A 873 26.33 9.50 -17.78
CA VAL A 873 26.44 10.71 -16.95
C VAL A 873 27.62 11.54 -17.45
N ALA A 874 27.31 12.64 -18.16
CA ALA A 874 28.26 13.49 -18.88
C ALA A 874 29.05 14.46 -17.98
N LYS A 875 29.59 13.95 -16.85
CA LYS A 875 30.56 14.66 -16.02
C LYS A 875 31.96 14.59 -16.62
N THR A 876 32.81 15.56 -16.27
CA THR A 876 34.25 15.52 -16.58
C THR A 876 35.07 15.36 -15.31
N THR A 877 36.14 14.57 -15.37
CA THR A 877 37.11 14.41 -14.28
C THR A 877 38.16 15.54 -14.26
N VAL A 878 38.88 15.64 -13.14
CA VAL A 878 39.77 16.76 -12.80
C VAL A 878 40.98 16.89 -13.75
N ASP A 879 41.33 15.83 -14.49
CA ASP A 879 42.60 15.75 -15.22
C ASP A 879 42.51 16.12 -16.72
N ASP A 880 41.31 16.43 -17.23
CA ASP A 880 41.09 16.69 -18.66
C ASP A 880 40.93 18.20 -18.94
N SER A 881 42.09 18.91 -18.93
CA SER A 881 42.16 20.38 -18.89
C SER A 881 41.37 21.14 -19.97
N GLY A 882 41.10 20.54 -21.13
CA GLY A 882 40.28 21.15 -22.20
C GLY A 882 38.78 20.86 -22.11
N LEU A 883 38.39 19.71 -21.55
CA LEU A 883 36.97 19.32 -21.38
C LEU A 883 36.37 19.92 -20.11
N LYS A 884 37.22 20.24 -19.12
CA LYS A 884 36.83 20.88 -17.86
C LYS A 884 36.12 22.21 -18.06
N ASP A 885 36.65 23.06 -18.95
CA ASP A 885 36.05 24.36 -19.27
C ASP A 885 34.70 24.20 -19.97
N ILE A 886 34.55 23.18 -20.83
CA ILE A 886 33.30 22.87 -21.53
C ILE A 886 32.24 22.37 -20.55
N ALA A 887 32.60 21.46 -19.64
CA ALA A 887 31.68 20.95 -18.63
C ALA A 887 31.29 22.01 -17.59
N ALA A 888 32.25 22.85 -17.16
CA ALA A 888 31.98 23.98 -16.29
C ALA A 888 31.05 25.00 -16.97
N LYS A 889 31.27 25.29 -18.26
CA LYS A 889 30.38 26.13 -19.06
C LYS A 889 28.98 25.54 -19.17
N ARG A 890 28.86 24.24 -19.45
CA ARG A 890 27.58 23.52 -19.54
C ARG A 890 26.80 23.54 -18.23
N GLN A 891 27.46 23.23 -17.11
CA GLN A 891 26.84 23.30 -15.78
C GLN A 891 26.46 24.74 -15.41
N GLY A 892 27.20 25.74 -15.90
CA GLY A 892 26.91 27.16 -15.70
C GLY A 892 25.58 27.63 -16.29
N LEU A 893 25.00 26.91 -17.26
CA LEU A 893 23.69 27.23 -17.85
C LEU A 893 22.52 26.93 -16.88
N ALA A 894 22.70 25.95 -15.99
CA ALA A 894 21.72 25.57 -14.97
C ALA A 894 22.44 25.06 -13.71
N PRO A 895 23.01 25.95 -12.88
CA PRO A 895 23.89 25.57 -11.77
C PRO A 895 23.27 24.62 -10.74
N GLU A 896 21.95 24.68 -10.55
CA GLU A 896 21.25 23.82 -9.57
C GLU A 896 20.69 22.53 -10.18
N ILE A 897 20.74 22.36 -11.52
CA ILE A 897 20.51 21.06 -12.18
C ILE A 897 21.85 20.31 -12.22
N LYS A 898 22.22 19.74 -11.08
CA LYS A 898 23.53 19.09 -10.89
C LYS A 898 23.59 17.76 -11.61
N LEU A 899 24.55 17.62 -12.53
CA LEU A 899 24.86 16.34 -13.18
C LEU A 899 25.08 15.25 -12.14
N GLY A 900 24.60 14.03 -12.40
CA GLY A 900 24.75 12.88 -11.52
C GLY A 900 23.83 12.88 -10.30
N MET A 901 23.08 13.95 -10.05
CA MET A 901 22.09 14.02 -8.97
C MET A 901 20.66 13.89 -9.51
N ARG A 902 19.71 13.54 -8.63
CA ARG A 902 18.28 13.57 -8.96
C ARG A 902 17.84 15.01 -9.22
N ILE A 903 17.00 15.24 -10.24
CA ILE A 903 16.52 16.60 -10.53
C ILE A 903 15.67 17.14 -9.36
N PRO A 904 15.88 18.39 -8.89
CA PRO A 904 15.00 19.01 -7.90
C PRO A 904 13.58 19.21 -8.44
N SER A 905 12.59 19.37 -7.55
CA SER A 905 11.20 19.60 -7.93
C SER A 905 10.73 20.98 -7.52
N VAL A 906 10.14 21.71 -8.45
CA VAL A 906 9.47 23.00 -8.26
C VAL A 906 8.12 22.97 -8.97
N LYS A 907 7.21 23.89 -8.62
CA LYS A 907 5.92 23.98 -9.30
C LYS A 907 6.05 24.67 -10.65
N VAL A 908 5.44 24.09 -11.67
CA VAL A 908 5.27 24.66 -13.02
C VAL A 908 3.80 24.58 -13.40
N LEU A 909 3.32 25.48 -14.25
CA LEU A 909 1.95 25.43 -14.74
C LEU A 909 1.90 24.71 -16.07
N ASN A 910 0.91 23.85 -16.26
CA ASN A 910 0.63 23.31 -17.59
C ASN A 910 0.08 24.44 -18.50
N GLN A 911 0.62 24.53 -19.71
CA GLN A 911 0.29 25.60 -20.65
C GLN A 911 -1.19 25.54 -21.08
N SER A 912 -1.75 24.35 -21.20
CA SER A 912 -3.11 24.10 -21.72
C SER A 912 -4.24 24.41 -20.74
N ASP A 913 -4.08 24.03 -19.47
CA ASP A 913 -5.17 24.07 -18.47
C ASP A 913 -4.85 24.92 -17.24
N ALA A 914 -3.65 25.54 -17.19
CA ALA A 914 -3.15 26.33 -16.06
C ALA A 914 -3.03 25.55 -14.74
N ARG A 915 -3.08 24.21 -14.78
CA ARG A 915 -2.94 23.38 -13.59
C ARG A 915 -1.49 23.42 -13.08
N PRO A 916 -1.25 23.68 -11.79
CA PRO A 916 0.08 23.55 -11.20
C PRO A 916 0.46 22.08 -11.05
N TRP A 917 1.71 21.78 -11.38
CA TRP A 917 2.34 20.47 -11.24
C TRP A 917 3.69 20.63 -10.58
N HIS A 918 4.04 19.72 -9.67
CA HIS A 918 5.46 19.57 -9.32
C HIS A 918 6.19 18.93 -10.50
N LEU A 919 7.35 19.48 -10.91
CA LEU A 919 8.12 19.00 -12.06
C LEU A 919 8.35 17.47 -12.00
N GLN A 920 8.64 16.91 -10.83
CA GLN A 920 8.85 15.47 -10.66
C GLN A 920 7.57 14.61 -10.85
N GLU A 921 6.37 15.16 -10.71
CA GLU A 921 5.10 14.43 -10.97
C GLU A 921 4.93 14.11 -12.47
N LEU A 922 5.59 14.91 -13.32
CA LEU A 922 5.63 14.72 -14.78
C LEU A 922 6.61 13.60 -15.17
N LEU A 923 7.54 13.22 -14.28
CA LEU A 923 8.63 12.29 -14.55
C LEU A 923 8.25 10.86 -14.14
N ARG A 924 7.22 10.31 -14.76
CA ARG A 924 6.72 8.95 -14.47
C ARG A 924 7.76 7.87 -14.81
N SER A 925 7.83 6.84 -13.97
CA SER A 925 8.69 5.67 -14.18
C SER A 925 8.08 4.76 -15.24
N ASN A 926 8.32 5.10 -16.51
CA ASN A 926 7.82 4.35 -17.69
C ASN A 926 8.95 3.77 -18.56
N GLY A 927 10.20 3.93 -18.15
CA GLY A 927 11.38 3.41 -18.85
C GLY A 927 11.94 4.36 -19.91
N SER A 928 11.23 5.45 -20.23
CA SER A 928 11.70 6.45 -21.20
C SER A 928 12.72 7.39 -20.56
N TRP A 929 13.67 7.88 -21.35
CA TRP A 929 14.50 9.03 -21.00
C TRP A 929 13.69 10.31 -21.14
N ARG A 930 14.15 11.42 -20.53
CA ARG A 930 13.53 12.74 -20.71
C ARG A 930 14.52 13.74 -21.28
N LEU A 931 14.09 14.47 -22.30
CA LEU A 931 14.72 15.72 -22.72
C LEU A 931 13.88 16.87 -22.16
N LEU A 932 14.39 17.53 -21.13
CA LEU A 932 13.81 18.78 -20.63
C LEU A 932 14.33 19.94 -21.46
N VAL A 933 13.42 20.69 -22.08
CA VAL A 933 13.72 21.85 -22.90
C VAL A 933 13.29 23.09 -22.14
N PHE A 934 14.26 23.96 -21.83
CA PHE A 934 14.04 25.25 -21.18
C PHE A 934 14.35 26.35 -22.21
N PRO A 935 13.40 26.69 -23.10
CA PRO A 935 13.66 27.62 -24.21
C PRO A 935 13.87 29.07 -23.76
N GLY A 936 13.71 29.38 -22.47
CA GLY A 936 13.79 30.73 -21.96
C GLY A 936 12.53 31.54 -22.23
N ASP A 937 12.71 32.85 -22.35
CA ASP A 937 11.67 33.78 -22.77
C ASP A 937 11.53 33.74 -24.29
N ILE A 938 10.50 33.06 -24.77
CA ILE A 938 10.19 32.85 -26.19
C ILE A 938 9.58 34.09 -26.87
N ASP A 939 9.28 35.16 -26.13
CA ASP A 939 8.97 36.49 -26.69
C ASP A 939 10.22 37.15 -27.29
N LEU A 940 11.41 36.71 -26.86
CA LEU A 940 12.67 37.10 -27.49
C LEU A 940 12.83 36.34 -28.82
N ASP A 941 12.82 37.07 -29.93
CA ASP A 941 13.00 36.52 -31.29
C ASP A 941 14.26 35.63 -31.41
N SER A 942 15.34 35.98 -30.69
CA SER A 942 16.55 35.15 -30.63
C SER A 942 16.30 33.79 -29.98
N GLN A 943 15.55 33.72 -28.87
CA GLN A 943 15.25 32.45 -28.20
C GLN A 943 14.23 31.62 -28.97
N ASN A 944 13.19 32.27 -29.52
CA ASN A 944 12.21 31.58 -30.36
C ASN A 944 12.87 30.89 -31.56
N LYS A 945 13.82 31.56 -32.23
CA LYS A 945 14.61 30.98 -33.33
C LYS A 945 15.46 29.78 -32.90
N ARG A 946 16.11 29.84 -31.73
CA ARG A 946 16.91 28.73 -31.19
C ARG A 946 16.04 27.53 -30.84
N MET A 947 14.92 27.76 -30.16
CA MET A 947 13.92 26.72 -29.88
C MET A 947 13.43 26.05 -31.17
N ARG A 948 13.04 26.83 -32.18
CA ARG A 948 12.59 26.29 -33.48
C ARG A 948 13.70 25.52 -34.19
N SER A 949 14.94 26.00 -34.15
CA SER A 949 16.09 25.30 -34.74
C SER A 949 16.34 23.92 -34.10
N LEU A 950 16.23 23.81 -32.77
CA LEU A 950 16.26 22.52 -32.07
C LEU A 950 15.09 21.63 -32.54
N CYS A 951 13.87 22.17 -32.55
CA CYS A 951 12.66 21.43 -32.90
C CYS A 951 12.67 20.91 -34.34
N ASP A 952 13.20 21.67 -35.29
CA ASP A 952 13.35 21.24 -36.69
C ASP A 952 14.25 20.00 -36.79
N LYS A 953 15.36 19.98 -36.03
CA LYS A 953 16.26 18.81 -35.96
C LYS A 953 15.62 17.62 -35.23
N LEU A 954 14.88 17.86 -34.13
CA LEU A 954 14.14 16.81 -33.42
C LEU A 954 13.01 16.20 -34.26
N SER A 955 12.39 17.00 -35.13
CA SER A 955 11.29 16.56 -36.00
C SER A 955 11.77 15.75 -37.20
N ALA A 956 13.05 15.88 -37.59
CA ALA A 956 13.61 15.20 -38.74
C ALA A 956 13.55 13.65 -38.61
N GLU A 957 13.41 12.94 -39.73
CA GLU A 957 13.41 11.47 -39.76
C GLU A 957 14.74 10.85 -39.27
N SER A 958 15.85 11.60 -39.39
CA SER A 958 17.16 11.20 -38.89
C SER A 958 17.36 11.50 -37.40
N SER A 959 16.37 12.07 -36.71
CA SER A 959 16.52 12.50 -35.32
C SER A 959 16.79 11.33 -34.38
N PHE A 960 17.46 11.58 -33.24
CA PHE A 960 17.62 10.56 -32.21
C PHE A 960 16.28 10.07 -31.64
N LEU A 961 15.23 10.90 -31.66
CA LEU A 961 13.88 10.52 -31.22
C LEU A 961 13.35 9.35 -32.05
N ARG A 962 13.52 9.41 -33.38
CA ARG A 962 13.07 8.35 -34.30
C ARG A 962 14.09 7.22 -34.43
N ARG A 963 15.38 7.55 -34.49
CA ARG A 963 16.48 6.59 -34.70
C ARG A 963 16.59 5.54 -33.60
N PHE A 964 16.28 5.90 -32.35
CA PHE A 964 16.36 5.00 -31.19
C PHE A 964 14.99 4.47 -30.72
N THR A 965 13.92 4.81 -31.44
CA THR A 965 12.56 4.35 -31.12
C THR A 965 12.12 3.32 -32.16
N PRO A 966 11.52 2.18 -31.75
CA PRO A 966 11.00 1.20 -32.70
C PRO A 966 10.03 1.85 -33.70
N PRO A 967 10.11 1.59 -35.01
CA PRO A 967 9.27 2.26 -36.01
C PRO A 967 7.76 2.06 -35.83
N SER A 968 7.36 0.99 -35.13
CA SER A 968 5.96 0.72 -34.77
C SER A 968 5.47 1.47 -33.53
N ALA A 969 6.38 2.09 -32.77
CA ALA A 969 6.07 2.84 -31.57
C ALA A 969 6.02 4.34 -31.84
N ARG A 970 5.34 5.09 -30.97
CA ARG A 970 5.37 6.56 -31.01
C ARG A 970 6.80 7.07 -30.82
N TYR A 971 7.24 8.03 -31.62
CA TYR A 971 8.62 8.52 -31.63
C TYR A 971 9.08 9.14 -30.29
N ASP A 972 8.16 9.50 -29.41
CA ASP A 972 8.42 10.04 -28.07
C ASP A 972 8.39 8.98 -26.95
N SER A 973 8.19 7.69 -27.29
CA SER A 973 8.02 6.62 -26.30
C SER A 973 9.32 6.15 -25.64
N VAL A 974 10.49 6.35 -26.26
CA VAL A 974 11.80 6.00 -25.69
C VAL A 974 12.49 7.23 -25.09
N ILE A 975 12.36 8.38 -25.74
CA ILE A 975 12.88 9.67 -25.27
C ILE A 975 11.72 10.67 -25.34
N GLU A 976 11.22 11.05 -24.18
CA GLU A 976 10.09 11.95 -24.06
C GLU A 976 10.58 13.39 -23.89
N VAL A 977 9.99 14.33 -24.62
CA VAL A 977 10.32 15.75 -24.57
C VAL A 977 9.33 16.49 -23.67
N ILE A 978 9.83 17.24 -22.69
CA ILE A 978 9.01 18.10 -21.82
C ILE A 978 9.59 19.51 -21.88
N THR A 979 8.75 20.50 -22.11
CA THR A 979 9.15 21.90 -22.30
C THR A 979 8.66 22.76 -21.14
N VAL A 980 9.52 23.62 -20.59
CA VAL A 980 9.13 24.65 -19.61
C VAL A 980 9.65 26.02 -20.04
N HIS A 981 8.80 26.92 -20.54
CA HIS A 981 9.21 28.27 -20.98
C HIS A 981 9.05 29.32 -19.87
N ALA A 982 9.69 30.48 -20.04
CA ALA A 982 9.68 31.59 -19.08
C ALA A 982 8.78 32.78 -19.48
N SER A 983 8.22 32.77 -20.70
CA SER A 983 7.25 33.79 -21.14
C SER A 983 5.92 33.67 -20.40
N LYS A 984 5.12 34.73 -20.39
CA LYS A 984 3.81 34.72 -19.73
C LYS A 984 2.88 33.70 -20.37
N ARG A 985 2.16 32.93 -19.56
CA ARG A 985 1.25 31.89 -20.06
C ARG A 985 0.20 32.45 -21.02
N GLN A 986 -0.33 33.63 -20.72
CA GLN A 986 -1.45 34.25 -21.44
C GLN A 986 -1.07 34.80 -22.81
N ASP A 987 0.23 34.96 -23.08
CA ASP A 987 0.72 35.57 -24.33
C ASP A 987 0.94 34.51 -25.43
N HIS A 988 0.83 33.21 -25.10
CA HIS A 988 1.08 32.09 -26.01
C HIS A 988 0.00 31.01 -25.89
N ASP A 989 -0.43 30.47 -27.01
CA ASP A 989 -1.26 29.27 -27.08
C ASP A 989 -0.39 28.02 -27.24
N VAL A 990 -0.90 26.86 -26.82
CA VAL A 990 -0.19 25.57 -27.01
C VAL A 990 0.19 25.30 -28.47
N PHE A 991 -0.57 25.86 -29.42
CA PHE A 991 -0.32 25.66 -30.85
C PHE A 991 0.76 26.58 -31.46
N ASP A 992 1.28 27.55 -30.70
CA ASP A 992 2.38 28.43 -31.15
C ASP A 992 3.74 27.71 -31.16
N PHE A 993 3.83 26.61 -30.41
CA PHE A 993 5.01 25.76 -30.31
C PHE A 993 5.14 24.81 -31.52
N PRO A 994 6.30 24.19 -31.78
CA PRO A 994 6.43 23.13 -32.80
C PRO A 994 5.83 21.78 -32.35
N GLU A 995 5.27 20.99 -33.28
CA GLU A 995 4.54 19.74 -32.98
C GLU A 995 5.37 18.73 -32.17
N VAL A 996 6.68 18.66 -32.37
CA VAL A 996 7.56 17.76 -31.60
C VAL A 996 7.54 18.03 -30.09
N LEU A 997 7.09 19.21 -29.65
CA LEU A 997 6.90 19.56 -28.24
C LEU A 997 5.48 19.26 -27.71
N ARG A 998 4.55 18.89 -28.60
CA ARG A 998 3.18 18.41 -28.29
C ARG A 998 2.80 17.33 -29.32
N PRO A 999 3.32 16.11 -29.22
CA PRO A 999 3.12 15.09 -30.23
C PRO A 999 1.63 14.80 -30.45
N TYR A 1000 1.21 14.73 -31.72
CA TYR A 1000 -0.11 14.26 -32.12
C TYR A 1000 -0.12 12.74 -32.28
N HIS A 1001 -1.25 12.12 -31.95
CA HIS A 1001 -1.53 10.71 -32.24
C HIS A 1001 -2.95 10.55 -32.76
N GLU A 1002 -3.14 9.65 -33.72
CA GLU A 1002 -4.42 9.49 -34.41
C GLU A 1002 -5.56 9.05 -33.49
N VAL A 1003 -5.24 8.32 -32.42
CA VAL A 1003 -6.22 7.82 -31.44
C VAL A 1003 -6.40 8.79 -30.27
N ASP A 1004 -5.29 9.30 -29.72
CA ASP A 1004 -5.30 10.06 -28.46
C ASP A 1004 -5.35 11.58 -28.67
N GLY A 1005 -5.19 12.04 -29.91
CA GLY A 1005 -5.10 13.45 -30.27
C GLY A 1005 -3.76 14.08 -29.86
N TRP A 1006 -3.80 15.37 -29.54
CA TRP A 1006 -2.65 16.14 -29.08
C TRP A 1006 -2.30 15.82 -27.63
N ASP A 1007 -1.01 15.66 -27.34
CA ASP A 1007 -0.54 15.52 -25.96
C ASP A 1007 -0.38 16.90 -25.30
N TYR A 1008 -1.34 17.24 -24.44
CA TYR A 1008 -1.38 18.49 -23.69
C TYR A 1008 -0.51 18.50 -22.42
N ASN A 1009 0.19 17.41 -22.09
CA ASN A 1009 1.00 17.28 -20.87
C ASN A 1009 2.51 17.40 -21.15
N LYS A 1010 2.89 18.17 -22.18
CA LYS A 1010 4.30 18.32 -22.61
C LYS A 1010 4.82 19.75 -22.55
N ILE A 1011 3.95 20.74 -22.52
CA ILE A 1011 4.33 22.15 -22.48
C ILE A 1011 3.85 22.76 -21.18
N PHE A 1012 4.80 23.33 -20.46
CA PHE A 1012 4.61 23.98 -19.18
C PHE A 1012 5.24 25.36 -19.21
N VAL A 1013 4.90 26.17 -18.22
CA VAL A 1013 5.39 27.53 -18.05
C VAL A 1013 5.80 27.76 -16.61
N ASP A 1014 6.88 28.52 -16.46
CA ASP A 1014 7.28 29.10 -15.19
C ASP A 1014 6.50 30.40 -14.96
N ASP A 1015 5.24 30.28 -14.53
CA ASP A 1015 4.35 31.42 -14.23
C ASP A 1015 3.57 31.20 -12.91
N GLU A 1016 2.86 32.22 -12.45
CA GLU A 1016 2.13 32.21 -11.17
C GLU A 1016 0.78 31.49 -11.28
N SER A 1017 0.57 30.49 -10.41
CA SER A 1017 -0.72 29.79 -10.27
C SER A 1017 -1.74 30.67 -9.55
N TYR A 1018 -3.01 30.57 -9.97
CA TYR A 1018 -4.13 31.28 -9.34
C TYR A 1018 -4.33 30.96 -7.85
N HIS A 1019 -3.98 29.75 -7.40
CA HIS A 1019 -4.32 29.27 -6.05
C HIS A 1019 -3.13 28.72 -5.26
N GLU A 1020 -2.04 28.36 -5.94
CA GLU A 1020 -0.93 27.64 -5.34
C GLU A 1020 0.41 28.38 -5.39
N GLY A 1021 0.40 29.62 -5.87
CA GLY A 1021 1.58 30.45 -6.02
C GLY A 1021 2.49 30.02 -7.18
N HIS A 1022 3.78 30.32 -7.08
CA HIS A 1022 4.74 30.17 -8.17
C HIS A 1022 5.98 29.40 -7.72
N GLY A 1023 6.46 28.47 -8.56
CA GLY A 1023 7.66 27.68 -8.27
C GLY A 1023 8.99 28.34 -8.69
N LYS A 1024 8.95 29.38 -9.53
CA LYS A 1024 10.13 30.15 -9.99
C LYS A 1024 11.25 29.22 -10.48
N LEU A 1025 10.93 28.29 -11.37
CA LEU A 1025 11.84 27.29 -11.89
C LEU A 1025 13.13 27.89 -12.45
N TYR A 1026 13.05 28.93 -13.29
CA TYR A 1026 14.23 29.53 -13.91
C TYR A 1026 15.17 30.14 -12.85
N GLU A 1027 14.60 30.86 -11.87
CA GLU A 1027 15.36 31.41 -10.73
C GLU A 1027 15.96 30.28 -9.88
N THR A 1028 15.17 29.29 -9.52
CA THR A 1028 15.57 28.17 -8.64
C THR A 1028 16.63 27.30 -9.28
N PHE A 1029 16.58 27.12 -10.61
CA PHE A 1029 17.56 26.33 -11.34
C PHE A 1029 18.78 27.15 -11.80
N GLY A 1030 18.73 28.47 -11.63
CA GLY A 1030 19.76 29.40 -12.10
C GLY A 1030 19.85 29.48 -13.62
N ILE A 1031 18.74 29.22 -14.32
CA ILE A 1031 18.64 29.31 -15.78
C ILE A 1031 18.29 30.76 -16.13
N LYS A 1032 19.08 31.37 -17.01
CA LYS A 1032 18.77 32.72 -17.50
C LYS A 1032 17.72 32.66 -18.62
N PRO A 1033 16.60 33.40 -18.53
CA PRO A 1033 15.57 33.41 -19.57
C PRO A 1033 16.09 33.82 -20.96
N GLU A 1034 17.13 34.63 -21.03
CA GLU A 1034 17.78 35.07 -22.28
C GLU A 1034 18.82 34.09 -22.83
N GLU A 1035 19.13 33.00 -22.12
CA GLU A 1035 20.05 31.94 -22.57
C GLU A 1035 19.32 30.61 -22.77
N GLY A 1036 18.44 30.21 -21.85
CA GLY A 1036 17.79 28.90 -21.87
C GLY A 1036 18.80 27.73 -21.80
N CYS A 1037 18.31 26.50 -21.74
CA CYS A 1037 19.14 25.30 -21.79
C CYS A 1037 18.33 24.03 -22.10
N VAL A 1038 19.02 22.90 -22.20
CA VAL A 1038 18.41 21.56 -22.20
C VAL A 1038 19.04 20.71 -21.10
N ALA A 1039 18.25 19.79 -20.55
CA ALA A 1039 18.75 18.76 -19.62
C ALA A 1039 18.22 17.38 -20.01
N ILE A 1040 19.09 16.36 -19.95
CA ILE A 1040 18.67 14.96 -20.15
C ILE A 1040 18.53 14.30 -18.79
N LEU A 1041 17.38 13.68 -18.56
CA LEU A 1041 17.13 12.83 -17.40
C LEU A 1041 17.02 11.37 -17.81
N ARG A 1042 17.57 10.52 -16.95
CA ARG A 1042 17.39 9.07 -17.00
C ARG A 1042 15.96 8.66 -16.65
N PRO A 1043 15.57 7.42 -16.97
CA PRO A 1043 14.32 6.84 -16.50
C PRO A 1043 14.18 6.80 -14.96
N ASP A 1044 15.29 6.88 -14.22
CA ASP A 1044 15.33 6.98 -12.75
C ASP A 1044 15.42 8.43 -12.23
N GLN A 1045 15.15 9.42 -13.09
CA GLN A 1045 15.07 10.87 -12.80
C GLN A 1045 16.41 11.54 -12.42
N TYR A 1046 17.54 10.85 -12.59
CA TYR A 1046 18.86 11.44 -12.41
C TYR A 1046 19.29 12.23 -13.65
N VAL A 1047 19.94 13.37 -13.42
CA VAL A 1047 20.44 14.26 -14.46
C VAL A 1047 21.70 13.65 -15.08
N SER A 1048 21.65 13.45 -16.40
CA SER A 1048 22.74 12.88 -17.18
C SER A 1048 23.51 13.90 -18.00
N TYR A 1049 22.86 14.96 -18.44
CA TYR A 1049 23.44 15.96 -19.32
C TYR A 1049 22.76 17.32 -19.09
N VAL A 1050 23.54 18.40 -19.24
CA VAL A 1050 23.07 19.79 -19.34
C VAL A 1050 23.83 20.44 -20.49
N GLY A 1051 23.15 21.21 -21.34
CA GLY A 1051 23.78 21.86 -22.48
C GLY A 1051 22.98 23.02 -23.06
N GLU A 1052 23.55 23.62 -24.09
CA GLU A 1052 22.97 24.75 -24.84
C GLU A 1052 21.68 24.32 -25.55
N LEU A 1053 20.71 25.23 -25.64
CA LEU A 1053 19.38 24.96 -26.17
C LEU A 1053 19.39 24.37 -27.60
N ASP A 1054 20.28 24.84 -28.46
CA ASP A 1054 20.34 24.56 -29.89
C ASP A 1054 21.50 23.62 -30.30
N ASP A 1055 22.24 23.06 -29.33
CA ASP A 1055 23.34 22.11 -29.56
C ASP A 1055 22.82 20.67 -29.72
N TYR A 1056 22.02 20.44 -30.77
CA TYR A 1056 21.48 19.13 -31.10
C TYR A 1056 22.56 18.07 -31.29
N ASP A 1057 23.70 18.43 -31.88
CA ASP A 1057 24.73 17.46 -32.26
C ASP A 1057 25.39 16.84 -31.01
N SER A 1058 25.56 17.62 -29.94
CA SER A 1058 25.99 17.08 -28.64
C SER A 1058 24.94 16.17 -27.99
N LEU A 1059 23.64 16.50 -28.10
CA LEU A 1059 22.55 15.65 -27.59
C LEU A 1059 22.50 14.30 -28.33
N ASP A 1060 22.59 14.35 -29.66
CA ASP A 1060 22.63 13.18 -30.52
C ASP A 1060 23.87 12.32 -30.22
N GLY A 1061 25.02 12.95 -30.02
CA GLY A 1061 26.26 12.29 -29.61
C GLY A 1061 26.14 11.56 -28.27
N PHE A 1062 25.50 12.18 -27.27
CA PHE A 1062 25.27 11.58 -25.96
C PHE A 1062 24.45 10.29 -26.05
N PHE A 1063 23.29 10.32 -26.71
CA PHE A 1063 22.45 9.12 -26.84
C PHE A 1063 23.11 8.05 -27.72
N SER A 1064 23.86 8.45 -28.75
CA SER A 1064 24.58 7.53 -29.65
C SER A 1064 25.66 6.71 -28.95
N GLU A 1065 26.13 7.13 -27.78
CA GLU A 1065 27.18 6.41 -27.04
C GLU A 1065 26.69 5.06 -26.49
N PHE A 1066 25.38 4.92 -26.25
CA PHE A 1066 24.83 3.73 -25.60
C PHE A 1066 23.50 3.22 -26.15
N MET A 1067 22.71 4.04 -26.86
CA MET A 1067 21.44 3.57 -27.45
C MET A 1067 21.67 2.78 -28.73
N ILE A 1068 20.82 1.78 -28.95
CA ILE A 1068 20.86 0.91 -30.14
C ILE A 1068 19.90 1.48 -31.17
N LYS A 1069 20.41 1.72 -32.39
CA LYS A 1069 19.58 2.14 -33.52
C LYS A 1069 18.51 1.09 -33.81
N GLN A 1070 17.27 1.54 -33.95
CA GLN A 1070 16.14 0.69 -34.32
C GLN A 1070 16.00 0.71 -35.84
N GLU A 1071 16.01 -0.48 -36.47
CA GLU A 1071 15.84 -0.63 -37.90
C GLU A 1071 14.37 -1.00 -38.22
N ALA A 1072 13.87 -0.54 -39.36
CA ALA A 1072 12.59 -1.02 -39.88
C ALA A 1072 12.77 -2.47 -40.33
N LEU A 1073 12.04 -3.39 -39.69
CA LEU A 1073 11.96 -4.80 -40.08
C LEU A 1073 11.42 -4.97 -41.50
#